data_AF-A0A1N7NQL0-F1
#
_entry.id   AF-A0A1N7NQL0-F1
#
_cell.length_a   1.000
_cell.length_b   1.000
_cell.length_c   1.000
_cell.angle_alpha   90.00
_cell.angle_beta   90.00
_cell.angle_gamma   90.00
#
_symmetry.space_group_name_H-M   'P 1'
#
loop_
_entity.id
_entity.type
_entity.pdbx_description
1 polymer ?
#
loop_
_entity_poly.entity_id
_entity_poly.type
_entity_poly.pdbx_seq_one_letter_code
_entity_poly.pdbx_strand_id
1 'polypeptide(L)'
;MLKHVSLSLAFICLTFQFSYAQNPSSKLYHDLLKLKETKRILFVAAHPDDENTRLISYLANGEHAQVAYLSLTRGDGGQNLIGKELGIELGMIRTHELLKARETDGGRQFFSRALDFGFSKNPDETLNNWDKEHLLSDVVWIIRNFQPDIIINRFNTIPGTTHGHHTTSAILSSEAFDIVDDPEAFSEQLNYTKPWKAKRLFWNAYNWGGQYEPKDGMNYHIFPVGDYNPLLGTTYSQIAADSRTMHKSQGFGSTSQIGFGQDFIEQIKGESFKNSPFEGIESRWNKVPNGQSIVSAIDKAIQSFDFIDVEQNAKNLLNIKRIMDFSDFQEPWFKEKQDFINQLILDVLGVKAEFIIRKEIAYAGESVDAEMIFNNPSSLPIQIIQVRNSLLNMNMNKEAVDNKPISQSLKLTIPKDFPISQPFWLEKPIDNSLFDIQDKNNIGAPINKPSISLLLDLKIDGQSIQLELPLMYKYNDQVDGEIKQPFTIVPEVNVSLTQSLVFLVGGAKPELSVEVTFKDKFLDGELIFEGLTNAQYQILASEKDERRKRIIYQVKLLDSDVEKKEVTAAFSASDGRVFNQNTKRILYKHIPNLTYFTPSQFSLIKMDIKMSDQKVGYIVGAGDDVPDVLRNLGYEVNFIENGDIQKDKLNAYKTIVIGIRAFNTNQNLANNVDQLMEYVKGGGNLIVQYNTSSPLLTRDLGPYPFSISRDRVTVEDSPVEADFNHPVLSYPNRISSQDFDGWVQERGLYFTSNWDSKYTTPFIMQDPGEKESAGSLLFTQYGKGTYTYSGISWFRQLPAGVPGAIKIFVNLIEQGDGR
;
A
#
# COMPACT_ATOMS: atom_id res chain seq x y z
N MET A 1 32.59 2.93 -79.88
CA MET A 1 31.65 3.92 -79.30
C MET A 1 31.25 3.46 -77.92
N LEU A 2 31.89 3.96 -76.86
CA LEU A 2 31.41 3.79 -75.49
C LEU A 2 31.58 5.11 -74.75
N LYS A 3 30.47 5.59 -74.21
CA LYS A 3 30.26 6.90 -73.59
C LYS A 3 30.92 6.96 -72.21
N HIS A 4 31.60 8.07 -71.93
CA HIS A 4 31.94 8.50 -70.58
C HIS A 4 30.70 9.01 -69.85
N VAL A 5 30.44 8.51 -68.65
CA VAL A 5 29.50 9.10 -67.69
C VAL A 5 30.31 9.40 -66.42
N SER A 6 30.51 10.68 -66.14
CA SER A 6 31.02 11.16 -64.86
C SER A 6 29.92 11.08 -63.82
N LEU A 7 30.18 10.39 -62.71
CA LEU A 7 29.28 10.32 -61.56
C LEU A 7 29.82 11.24 -60.46
N SER A 8 29.14 12.35 -60.21
CA SER A 8 29.41 13.26 -59.10
C SER A 8 28.96 12.63 -57.78
N LEU A 9 29.89 12.41 -56.85
CA LEU A 9 29.61 11.99 -55.48
C LEU A 9 29.12 13.21 -54.68
N ALA A 10 27.83 13.28 -54.37
CA ALA A 10 27.28 14.22 -53.40
C ALA A 10 27.37 13.60 -51.99
N PHE A 11 28.24 14.17 -51.15
CA PHE A 11 28.33 13.85 -49.73
C PHE A 11 27.13 14.49 -49.01
N ILE A 12 26.07 13.70 -48.75
CA ILE A 12 24.97 14.12 -47.89
C ILE A 12 25.42 13.87 -46.44
N CYS A 13 25.83 14.94 -45.75
CA CYS A 13 25.94 14.94 -44.30
C CYS A 13 24.53 14.84 -43.70
N LEU A 14 24.09 13.62 -43.38
CA LEU A 14 22.98 13.40 -42.46
C LEU A 14 23.47 13.69 -41.04
N THR A 15 23.31 14.93 -40.59
CA THR A 15 23.33 15.25 -39.15
C THR A 15 22.10 14.60 -38.54
N PHE A 16 22.28 13.44 -37.88
CA PHE A 16 21.28 12.91 -36.98
C PHE A 16 21.16 13.88 -35.80
N GLN A 17 20.16 14.76 -35.83
CA GLN A 17 19.71 15.42 -34.61
C GLN A 17 18.98 14.36 -33.77
N PHE A 18 19.67 13.87 -32.75
CA PHE A 18 19.04 13.08 -31.71
C PHE A 18 18.07 13.99 -30.95
N SER A 19 16.77 13.79 -31.14
CA SER A 19 15.76 14.33 -30.23
C SER A 19 15.90 13.61 -28.89
N TYR A 20 16.59 14.27 -27.95
CA TYR A 20 16.53 13.90 -26.54
C TYR A 20 15.09 14.15 -26.06
N ALA A 21 14.52 13.19 -25.32
CA ALA A 21 13.16 13.29 -24.79
C ALA A 21 13.02 14.49 -23.83
N GLN A 22 12.64 15.63 -24.40
CA GLN A 22 12.10 16.80 -23.74
C GLN A 22 10.58 16.65 -23.65
N ASN A 23 9.96 17.30 -22.66
CA ASN A 23 8.50 17.43 -22.64
C ASN A 23 8.06 18.11 -23.93
N PRO A 24 7.06 17.58 -24.66
CA PRO A 24 6.55 18.24 -25.86
C PRO A 24 6.14 19.69 -25.58
N SER A 25 6.35 20.62 -26.52
CA SER A 25 6.00 22.03 -26.31
C SER A 25 4.53 22.24 -25.98
N SER A 26 3.63 21.38 -26.47
CA SER A 26 2.21 21.36 -26.09
C SER A 26 1.98 21.03 -24.61
N LYS A 27 2.78 20.12 -24.03
CA LYS A 27 2.75 19.78 -22.60
C LYS A 27 3.28 20.95 -21.76
N LEU A 28 4.34 21.62 -22.19
CA LEU A 28 4.88 22.79 -21.52
C LEU A 28 3.89 23.96 -21.53
N TYR A 29 3.17 24.15 -22.64
CA TYR A 29 2.06 25.11 -22.72
C TYR A 29 0.90 24.71 -21.81
N HIS A 30 0.54 23.43 -21.74
CA HIS A 30 -0.45 22.91 -20.78
C HIS A 30 -0.06 23.20 -19.33
N ASP A 31 1.22 23.03 -18.99
CA ASP A 31 1.76 23.35 -17.66
C ASP A 31 1.73 24.86 -17.38
N LEU A 32 1.97 25.72 -18.38
CA LEU A 32 1.78 27.16 -18.24
C LEU A 32 0.30 27.53 -17.96
N LEU A 33 -0.67 26.83 -18.55
CA LEU A 33 -2.09 26.99 -18.22
C LEU A 33 -2.38 26.55 -16.77
N LYS A 34 -1.78 25.43 -16.33
CA LYS A 34 -1.83 25.00 -14.91
C LYS A 34 -1.20 26.02 -13.98
N LEU A 35 -0.13 26.73 -14.37
CA LEU A 35 0.45 27.80 -13.55
C LEU A 35 -0.60 28.90 -13.30
N LYS A 36 -1.32 29.32 -14.35
CA LYS A 36 -2.37 30.35 -14.26
C LYS A 36 -3.52 29.94 -13.34
N GLU A 37 -3.96 28.69 -13.41
CA GLU A 37 -5.10 28.18 -12.65
C GLU A 37 -4.78 28.04 -11.15
N THR A 38 -5.73 28.39 -10.28
CA THR A 38 -5.57 28.36 -8.81
C THR A 38 -6.63 27.55 -8.08
N LYS A 39 -7.60 26.96 -8.78
CA LYS A 39 -8.60 26.06 -8.20
C LYS A 39 -7.95 24.82 -7.62
N ARG A 40 -8.40 24.43 -6.42
CA ARG A 40 -7.92 23.27 -5.66
C ARG A 40 -9.10 22.40 -5.27
N ILE A 41 -8.99 21.09 -5.51
CA ILE A 41 -10.07 20.14 -5.32
C ILE A 41 -9.56 18.97 -4.50
N LEU A 42 -10.23 18.67 -3.38
CA LEU A 42 -9.90 17.50 -2.56
C LEU A 42 -10.96 16.42 -2.77
N PHE A 43 -10.54 15.27 -3.28
CA PHE A 43 -11.35 14.06 -3.39
C PHE A 43 -11.09 13.19 -2.15
N VAL A 44 -12.13 12.65 -1.50
CA VAL A 44 -11.99 11.86 -0.27
C VAL A 44 -12.65 10.50 -0.42
N ALA A 45 -11.91 9.43 -0.11
CA ALA A 45 -12.45 8.07 0.05
C ALA A 45 -11.60 7.24 1.02
N ALA A 46 -11.84 5.93 1.08
CA ALA A 46 -11.24 5.07 2.09
C ALA A 46 -9.96 4.36 1.62
N HIS A 47 -9.93 3.85 0.39
CA HIS A 47 -8.87 2.95 -0.07
C HIS A 47 -8.22 3.40 -1.40
N PRO A 48 -6.97 2.98 -1.68
CA PRO A 48 -6.38 3.10 -3.02
C PRO A 48 -7.13 2.25 -4.04
N ASP A 49 -7.71 2.83 -5.10
CA ASP A 49 -8.62 2.22 -6.12
C ASP A 49 -10.08 2.69 -6.06
N ASP A 50 -10.50 3.30 -4.94
CA ASP A 50 -11.83 3.88 -4.80
C ASP A 50 -12.01 5.12 -5.69
N GLU A 51 -10.91 5.82 -6.02
CA GLU A 51 -10.98 7.12 -6.66
C GLU A 51 -11.65 7.07 -8.03
N ASN A 52 -12.34 8.16 -8.38
CA ASN A 52 -12.84 8.32 -9.73
C ASN A 52 -11.75 8.87 -10.65
N THR A 53 -10.98 7.97 -11.26
CA THR A 53 -9.87 8.34 -12.16
C THR A 53 -10.32 9.17 -13.36
N ARG A 54 -11.56 9.00 -13.85
CA ARG A 54 -12.13 9.80 -14.96
C ARG A 54 -12.29 11.25 -14.57
N LEU A 55 -12.94 11.49 -13.43
CA LEU A 55 -13.16 12.84 -12.92
C LEU A 55 -11.85 13.52 -12.51
N ILE A 56 -10.92 12.80 -11.86
CA ILE A 56 -9.58 13.34 -11.55
C ILE A 56 -8.85 13.75 -12.83
N SER A 57 -8.84 12.88 -13.86
CA SER A 57 -8.17 13.16 -15.14
C SER A 57 -8.73 14.41 -15.82
N TYR A 58 -10.06 14.59 -15.81
CA TYR A 58 -10.71 15.78 -16.38
C TYR A 58 -10.40 17.04 -15.55
N LEU A 59 -10.55 16.99 -14.24
CA LEU A 59 -10.33 18.16 -13.39
C LEU A 59 -8.88 18.63 -13.41
N ALA A 60 -7.92 17.69 -13.38
CA ALA A 60 -6.50 18.01 -13.40
C ALA A 60 -6.04 18.54 -14.77
N ASN A 61 -6.62 18.06 -15.88
CA ASN A 61 -6.08 18.32 -17.21
C ASN A 61 -6.99 19.14 -18.14
N GLY A 62 -8.29 19.18 -17.90
CA GLY A 62 -9.26 20.03 -18.61
C GLY A 62 -9.53 21.34 -17.89
N GLU A 63 -9.83 21.27 -16.58
CA GLU A 63 -9.96 22.47 -15.75
C GLU A 63 -8.61 23.05 -15.33
N HIS A 64 -7.51 22.30 -15.51
CA HIS A 64 -6.16 22.64 -15.03
C HIS A 64 -6.06 22.85 -13.52
N ALA A 65 -7.07 22.36 -12.77
CA ALA A 65 -7.12 22.49 -11.32
C ALA A 65 -6.05 21.61 -10.66
N GLN A 66 -5.64 21.98 -9.46
CA GLN A 66 -4.86 21.09 -8.61
C GLN A 66 -5.83 20.15 -7.88
N VAL A 67 -5.75 18.86 -8.22
CA VAL A 67 -6.61 17.82 -7.64
C VAL A 67 -5.77 16.98 -6.70
N ALA A 68 -6.26 16.77 -5.48
CA ALA A 68 -5.69 15.83 -4.53
C ALA A 68 -6.71 14.75 -4.17
N TYR A 69 -6.24 13.52 -3.96
CA TYR A 69 -7.02 12.41 -3.44
C TYR A 69 -6.52 12.06 -2.04
N LEU A 70 -7.42 12.11 -1.06
CA LEU A 70 -7.21 11.58 0.28
C LEU A 70 -7.84 10.19 0.35
N SER A 71 -6.98 9.19 0.47
CA SER A 71 -7.36 7.84 0.89
C SER A 71 -7.15 7.76 2.40
N LEU A 72 -8.17 7.42 3.19
CA LEU A 72 -7.96 7.29 4.64
C LEU A 72 -6.91 6.20 4.94
N THR A 73 -6.95 5.08 4.23
CA THR A 73 -6.06 3.95 4.45
C THR A 73 -5.05 3.78 3.31
N ARG A 74 -4.04 2.94 3.52
CA ARG A 74 -3.13 2.45 2.47
C ARG A 74 -3.62 1.17 1.80
N GLY A 75 -4.81 0.66 2.15
CA GLY A 75 -5.41 -0.53 1.52
C GLY A 75 -4.78 -1.86 1.97
N ASP A 76 -4.19 -1.90 3.16
CA ASP A 76 -3.50 -3.04 3.76
C ASP A 76 -4.39 -4.29 3.91
N GLY A 77 -5.69 -4.11 4.10
CA GLY A 77 -6.68 -5.17 4.30
C GLY A 77 -7.18 -5.84 3.01
N GLY A 78 -6.65 -5.43 1.85
CA GLY A 78 -7.02 -5.93 0.53
C GLY A 78 -6.48 -7.33 0.20
N GLN A 79 -6.63 -7.72 -1.06
CA GLN A 79 -6.05 -8.94 -1.62
C GLN A 79 -5.00 -8.60 -2.68
N ASN A 80 -3.99 -9.46 -2.86
CA ASN A 80 -3.02 -9.31 -3.94
C ASN A 80 -3.26 -10.35 -5.03
N LEU A 81 -3.66 -9.90 -6.22
CA LEU A 81 -3.89 -10.76 -7.39
C LEU A 81 -2.58 -11.30 -7.99
N ILE A 82 -1.47 -10.56 -7.84
CA ILE A 82 -0.22 -10.81 -8.58
C ILE A 82 0.93 -11.31 -7.68
N GLY A 83 0.66 -11.54 -6.39
CA GLY A 83 1.62 -12.12 -5.46
C GLY A 83 1.00 -12.48 -4.13
N LYS A 84 1.85 -12.70 -3.13
CA LYS A 84 1.46 -13.28 -1.82
C LYS A 84 1.42 -12.27 -0.68
N GLU A 85 1.84 -11.03 -0.94
CA GLU A 85 1.92 -9.96 0.06
C GLU A 85 0.52 -9.58 0.55
N LEU A 86 0.38 -9.41 1.88
CA LEU A 86 -0.84 -9.02 2.59
C LEU A 86 -0.50 -7.98 3.66
N GLY A 87 -1.51 -7.33 4.24
CA GLY A 87 -1.31 -6.37 5.32
C GLY A 87 -0.39 -5.23 4.90
N ILE A 88 0.59 -4.91 5.75
CA ILE A 88 1.57 -3.84 5.52
C ILE A 88 2.29 -3.96 4.18
N GLU A 89 2.65 -5.18 3.78
CA GLU A 89 3.34 -5.40 2.50
C GLU A 89 2.45 -4.98 1.32
N LEU A 90 1.16 -5.33 1.37
CA LEU A 90 0.18 -4.91 0.37
C LEU A 90 -0.11 -3.41 0.43
N GLY A 91 -0.21 -2.82 1.61
CA GLY A 91 -0.41 -1.38 1.77
C GLY A 91 0.72 -0.57 1.15
N MET A 92 1.98 -1.02 1.27
CA MET A 92 3.09 -0.37 0.58
C MET A 92 3.00 -0.52 -0.95
N ILE A 93 2.64 -1.70 -1.47
CA ILE A 93 2.41 -1.92 -2.91
C ILE A 93 1.34 -0.95 -3.42
N ARG A 94 0.16 -0.93 -2.79
CA ARG A 94 -0.98 -0.08 -3.19
C ARG A 94 -0.67 1.40 -3.05
N THR A 95 0.14 1.80 -2.07
CA THR A 95 0.65 3.18 -1.95
C THR A 95 1.43 3.59 -3.20
N HIS A 96 2.36 2.75 -3.67
CA HIS A 96 3.15 3.05 -4.86
C HIS A 96 2.38 2.88 -6.18
N GLU A 97 1.43 1.94 -6.25
CA GLU A 97 0.50 1.82 -7.39
C GLU A 97 -0.36 3.08 -7.54
N LEU A 98 -0.87 3.61 -6.43
CA LEU A 98 -1.64 4.85 -6.40
C LEU A 98 -0.78 6.06 -6.78
N LEU A 99 0.48 6.12 -6.34
CA LEU A 99 1.42 7.14 -6.82
C LEU A 99 1.65 7.05 -8.34
N LYS A 100 1.75 5.84 -8.90
CA LYS A 100 1.84 5.66 -10.37
C LYS A 100 0.55 6.05 -11.10
N ALA A 101 -0.61 5.80 -10.49
CA ALA A 101 -1.89 6.28 -10.99
C ALA A 101 -1.93 7.82 -11.03
N ARG A 102 -1.46 8.48 -9.97
CA ARG A 102 -1.36 9.94 -9.85
C ARG A 102 -0.35 10.57 -10.82
N GLU A 103 0.80 9.93 -11.04
CA GLU A 103 1.75 10.33 -12.10
C GLU A 103 1.09 10.33 -13.50
N THR A 104 0.08 9.47 -13.71
CA THR A 104 -0.64 9.33 -14.98
C THR A 104 -1.78 10.33 -15.12
N ASP A 105 -2.65 10.45 -14.13
CA ASP A 105 -3.83 11.33 -14.19
C ASP A 105 -3.57 12.79 -13.79
N GLY A 106 -2.46 13.07 -13.12
CA GLY A 106 -2.06 14.40 -12.69
C GLY A 106 -2.63 14.83 -11.34
N GLY A 107 -3.26 13.94 -10.59
CA GLY A 107 -3.64 14.20 -9.19
C GLY A 107 -2.46 14.11 -8.22
N ARG A 108 -2.69 14.55 -6.97
CA ARG A 108 -1.79 14.37 -5.82
C ARG A 108 -2.36 13.35 -4.85
N GLN A 109 -1.52 12.59 -4.16
CA GLN A 109 -1.96 11.61 -3.16
C GLN A 109 -1.75 12.09 -1.73
N PHE A 110 -2.75 11.88 -0.87
CA PHE A 110 -2.65 11.98 0.57
C PHE A 110 -3.13 10.69 1.26
N PHE A 111 -2.60 10.43 2.46
CA PHE A 111 -3.05 9.36 3.36
C PHE A 111 -3.27 9.87 4.78
N SER A 112 -4.28 9.35 5.48
CA SER A 112 -4.37 9.54 6.94
C SER A 112 -3.55 8.46 7.67
N ARG A 113 -3.70 8.41 9.00
CA ARG A 113 -3.12 7.39 9.87
C ARG A 113 -3.90 6.08 9.90
N ALA A 114 -5.04 5.95 9.22
CA ALA A 114 -5.86 4.75 9.32
C ALA A 114 -5.15 3.51 8.73
N LEU A 115 -5.14 2.41 9.48
CA LEU A 115 -4.88 1.08 8.95
C LEU A 115 -6.18 0.52 8.37
N ASP A 116 -6.09 -0.06 7.17
CA ASP A 116 -7.19 -0.91 6.66
C ASP A 116 -7.16 -2.26 7.38
N PHE A 117 -8.03 -2.44 8.36
CA PHE A 117 -8.16 -3.69 9.13
C PHE A 117 -9.01 -4.75 8.40
N GLY A 118 -9.41 -4.50 7.15
CA GLY A 118 -10.21 -5.40 6.33
C GLY A 118 -11.69 -5.05 6.31
N PHE A 119 -12.54 -6.05 6.04
CA PHE A 119 -13.95 -5.81 5.74
C PHE A 119 -14.72 -5.33 6.97
N SER A 120 -15.40 -4.19 6.82
CA SER A 120 -16.37 -3.68 7.80
C SER A 120 -17.73 -3.45 7.13
N LYS A 121 -18.84 -3.74 7.82
CA LYS A 121 -20.20 -3.65 7.26
C LYS A 121 -20.78 -2.24 7.37
N ASN A 122 -20.48 -1.54 8.47
CA ASN A 122 -21.12 -0.27 8.79
C ASN A 122 -20.15 0.69 9.52
N PRO A 123 -20.47 1.99 9.59
CA PRO A 123 -19.61 2.97 10.24
C PRO A 123 -19.35 2.73 11.72
N ASP A 124 -20.32 2.23 12.48
CA ASP A 124 -20.17 2.03 13.93
C ASP A 124 -19.10 0.97 14.20
N GLU A 125 -19.14 -0.14 13.45
CA GLU A 125 -18.10 -1.17 13.46
C GLU A 125 -16.73 -0.63 13.04
N THR A 126 -16.71 0.24 12.03
CA THR A 126 -15.47 0.92 11.62
C THR A 126 -14.90 1.80 12.73
N LEU A 127 -15.75 2.55 13.43
CA LEU A 127 -15.35 3.48 14.49
C LEU A 127 -15.12 2.80 15.85
N ASN A 128 -15.47 1.52 15.99
CA ASN A 128 -14.97 0.68 17.10
C ASN A 128 -13.48 0.36 16.94
N ASN A 129 -13.00 0.30 15.69
CA ASN A 129 -11.60 0.02 15.36
C ASN A 129 -10.79 1.29 15.16
N TRP A 130 -11.33 2.26 14.43
CA TRP A 130 -10.69 3.55 14.20
C TRP A 130 -11.07 4.57 15.25
N ASP A 131 -10.07 5.17 15.89
CA ASP A 131 -10.32 6.36 16.71
C ASP A 131 -10.83 7.52 15.83
N LYS A 132 -12.12 7.83 16.01
CA LYS A 132 -12.84 8.85 15.24
C LYS A 132 -12.17 10.22 15.35
N GLU A 133 -11.78 10.64 16.55
CA GLU A 133 -11.27 11.99 16.81
C GLU A 133 -9.89 12.17 16.18
N HIS A 134 -9.04 11.15 16.25
CA HIS A 134 -7.73 11.17 15.60
C HIS A 134 -7.85 11.22 14.07
N LEU A 135 -8.76 10.43 13.47
CA LEU A 135 -8.96 10.48 12.02
C LEU A 135 -9.65 11.76 11.55
N LEU A 136 -10.61 12.29 12.32
CA LEU A 136 -11.22 13.58 12.03
C LEU A 136 -10.16 14.70 12.07
N SER A 137 -9.24 14.65 13.04
CA SER A 137 -8.08 15.54 13.12
C SER A 137 -7.21 15.46 11.86
N ASP A 138 -6.94 14.26 11.32
CA ASP A 138 -6.17 14.09 10.09
C ASP A 138 -6.86 14.70 8.87
N VAL A 139 -8.17 14.50 8.73
CA VAL A 139 -8.95 15.09 7.62
C VAL A 139 -8.93 16.62 7.72
N VAL A 140 -9.13 17.18 8.91
CA VAL A 140 -9.02 18.63 9.16
C VAL A 140 -7.61 19.14 8.84
N TRP A 141 -6.57 18.44 9.29
CA TRP A 141 -5.17 18.78 9.02
C TRP A 141 -4.90 18.88 7.52
N ILE A 142 -5.37 17.90 6.75
CA ILE A 142 -5.17 17.85 5.29
C ILE A 142 -5.97 18.96 4.61
N ILE A 143 -7.21 19.24 5.02
CA ILE A 143 -8.00 20.36 4.45
C ILE A 143 -7.32 21.70 4.75
N ARG A 144 -6.83 21.94 5.96
CA ARG A 144 -6.16 23.20 6.34
C ARG A 144 -4.84 23.41 5.58
N ASN A 145 -4.06 22.35 5.38
CA ASN A 145 -2.79 22.42 4.63
C ASN A 145 -2.99 22.47 3.11
N PHE A 146 -3.87 21.63 2.56
CA PHE A 146 -4.13 21.61 1.13
C PHE A 146 -5.01 22.78 0.68
N GLN A 147 -5.82 23.36 1.56
CA GLN A 147 -6.71 24.49 1.27
C GLN A 147 -7.61 24.26 0.04
N PRO A 148 -8.45 23.22 -0.04
CA PRO A 148 -9.31 22.98 -1.20
C PRO A 148 -10.43 24.03 -1.32
N ASP A 149 -10.76 24.44 -2.54
CA ASP A 149 -11.92 25.31 -2.77
C ASP A 149 -13.23 24.51 -2.78
N ILE A 150 -13.19 23.25 -3.23
CA ILE A 150 -14.29 22.29 -3.12
C ILE A 150 -13.79 20.91 -2.67
N ILE A 151 -14.66 20.16 -1.99
CA ILE A 151 -14.40 18.78 -1.56
C ILE A 151 -15.41 17.84 -2.25
N ILE A 152 -14.95 16.68 -2.71
CA ILE A 152 -15.77 15.65 -3.36
C ILE A 152 -15.58 14.32 -2.62
N ASN A 153 -16.63 13.84 -1.98
CA ASN A 153 -16.67 12.51 -1.37
C ASN A 153 -16.95 11.47 -2.46
N ARG A 154 -16.17 10.39 -2.50
CA ARG A 154 -16.45 9.26 -3.40
C ARG A 154 -17.78 8.58 -3.07
N PHE A 155 -18.05 8.43 -1.78
CA PHE A 155 -19.20 7.71 -1.25
C PHE A 155 -20.18 8.66 -0.55
N ASN A 156 -21.41 8.18 -0.33
CA ASN A 156 -22.41 8.89 0.45
C ASN A 156 -22.33 8.46 1.93
N THR A 157 -23.08 9.13 2.80
CA THR A 157 -23.09 8.86 4.24
C THR A 157 -24.16 7.84 4.65
N ILE A 158 -24.73 7.06 3.72
CA ILE A 158 -25.81 6.11 3.98
C ILE A 158 -25.22 4.73 4.34
N PRO A 159 -25.32 4.27 5.60
CA PRO A 159 -24.79 2.97 6.03
C PRO A 159 -25.40 1.78 5.28
N GLY A 160 -24.65 0.67 5.23
CA GLY A 160 -25.15 -0.62 4.73
C GLY A 160 -25.31 -0.73 3.21
N THR A 161 -25.04 0.34 2.46
CA THR A 161 -25.05 0.32 0.97
C THR A 161 -23.72 -0.12 0.37
N THR A 162 -22.64 0.04 1.14
CA THR A 162 -21.26 -0.26 0.75
C THR A 162 -20.43 -0.57 2.01
N HIS A 163 -19.11 -0.71 1.86
CA HIS A 163 -18.17 -0.95 2.94
C HIS A 163 -18.29 0.08 4.09
N GLY A 164 -18.08 -0.32 5.33
CA GLY A 164 -18.08 0.55 6.51
C GLY A 164 -17.10 1.72 6.35
N HIS A 165 -15.84 1.42 6.02
CA HIS A 165 -14.81 2.43 5.71
C HIS A 165 -15.26 3.48 4.67
N HIS A 166 -15.95 3.06 3.60
CA HIS A 166 -16.42 3.98 2.55
C HIS A 166 -17.37 5.02 3.14
N THR A 167 -18.35 4.54 3.90
CA THR A 167 -19.36 5.40 4.53
C THR A 167 -18.71 6.28 5.60
N THR A 168 -17.82 5.73 6.42
CA THR A 168 -17.06 6.48 7.43
C THR A 168 -16.20 7.58 6.81
N SER A 169 -15.57 7.35 5.64
CA SER A 169 -14.79 8.38 4.95
C SER A 169 -15.65 9.59 4.55
N ALA A 170 -16.89 9.35 4.09
CA ALA A 170 -17.83 10.41 3.75
C ALA A 170 -18.35 11.13 4.99
N ILE A 171 -18.58 10.42 6.09
CA ILE A 171 -18.99 11.00 7.39
C ILE A 171 -17.88 11.91 7.91
N LEU A 172 -16.65 11.41 8.03
CA LEU A 172 -15.50 12.19 8.52
C LEU A 172 -15.25 13.43 7.66
N SER A 173 -15.33 13.32 6.33
CA SER A 173 -15.20 14.49 5.46
C SER A 173 -16.34 15.50 5.62
N SER A 174 -17.56 15.03 5.87
CA SER A 174 -18.73 15.89 6.09
C SER A 174 -18.69 16.61 7.43
N GLU A 175 -18.20 15.94 8.48
CA GLU A 175 -17.96 16.53 9.80
C GLU A 175 -16.77 17.50 9.77
N ALA A 176 -15.66 17.11 9.13
CA ALA A 176 -14.51 17.99 8.94
C ALA A 176 -14.91 19.27 8.19
N PHE A 177 -15.76 19.15 7.16
CA PHE A 177 -16.28 20.33 6.46
C PHE A 177 -16.97 21.32 7.40
N ASP A 178 -17.68 20.85 8.44
CA ASP A 178 -18.41 21.72 9.36
C ASP A 178 -17.48 22.44 10.36
N ILE A 179 -16.39 21.78 10.80
CA ILE A 179 -15.54 22.27 11.91
C ILE A 179 -14.18 22.83 11.46
N VAL A 180 -13.76 22.65 10.21
CA VAL A 180 -12.38 22.96 9.76
C VAL A 180 -11.99 24.44 9.93
N ASP A 181 -12.96 25.35 9.92
CA ASP A 181 -12.80 26.78 10.13
C ASP A 181 -13.00 27.24 11.58
N ASP A 182 -13.36 26.35 12.50
CA ASP A 182 -13.42 26.61 13.94
C ASP A 182 -12.00 26.60 14.54
N PRO A 183 -11.52 27.71 15.14
CA PRO A 183 -10.20 27.77 15.75
C PRO A 183 -10.06 26.92 17.02
N GLU A 184 -11.16 26.54 17.68
CA GLU A 184 -11.12 25.68 18.88
C GLU A 184 -11.00 24.20 18.51
N ALA A 185 -11.46 23.80 17.31
CA ALA A 185 -11.33 22.45 16.80
C ALA A 185 -9.87 22.14 16.42
N PHE A 186 -9.26 21.18 17.14
CA PHE A 186 -7.86 20.77 16.98
C PHE A 186 -6.91 21.98 16.98
N SER A 187 -7.05 22.84 18.00
CA SER A 187 -6.33 24.12 18.10
C SER A 187 -4.81 23.97 18.07
N GLU A 188 -4.27 22.81 18.47
CA GLU A 188 -2.85 22.52 18.42
C GLU A 188 -2.29 22.47 16.98
N GLN A 189 -3.13 22.22 15.99
CA GLN A 189 -2.74 22.28 14.58
C GLN A 189 -2.44 23.70 14.11
N LEU A 190 -3.03 24.73 14.74
CA LEU A 190 -2.89 26.13 14.33
C LEU A 190 -1.49 26.71 14.57
N ASN A 191 -0.62 25.96 15.26
CA ASN A 191 0.81 26.25 15.32
C ASN A 191 1.52 26.05 13.97
N TYR A 192 0.91 25.29 13.05
CA TYR A 192 1.48 24.91 11.76
C TYR A 192 0.64 25.33 10.57
N THR A 193 -0.67 25.48 10.78
CA THR A 193 -1.63 25.78 9.71
C THR A 193 -2.64 26.84 10.15
N LYS A 194 -3.59 27.18 9.27
CA LYS A 194 -4.64 28.18 9.52
C LYS A 194 -6.02 27.56 9.25
N PRO A 195 -7.08 28.09 9.87
CA PRO A 195 -8.45 27.69 9.52
C PRO A 195 -8.71 27.91 8.02
N TRP A 196 -9.40 26.96 7.38
CA TRP A 196 -9.71 27.03 5.96
C TRP A 196 -11.06 26.38 5.65
N LYS A 197 -11.99 27.13 5.05
CA LYS A 197 -13.31 26.62 4.66
C LYS A 197 -13.39 26.43 3.15
N ALA A 198 -13.61 25.19 2.71
CA ALA A 198 -14.02 24.93 1.34
C ALA A 198 -15.42 25.52 1.09
N LYS A 199 -15.67 26.04 -0.11
CA LYS A 199 -16.94 26.71 -0.43
C LYS A 199 -18.10 25.72 -0.49
N ARG A 200 -17.83 24.48 -0.92
CA ARG A 200 -18.83 23.43 -1.17
C ARG A 200 -18.29 22.03 -0.90
N LEU A 201 -19.20 21.15 -0.50
CA LEU A 201 -18.99 19.71 -0.37
C LEU A 201 -19.94 18.98 -1.33
N PHE A 202 -19.38 18.01 -2.06
CA PHE A 202 -20.10 17.21 -3.05
C PHE A 202 -19.98 15.72 -2.77
N TRP A 203 -20.91 14.94 -3.32
CA TRP A 203 -20.80 13.51 -3.50
C TRP A 203 -20.56 13.23 -4.98
N ASN A 204 -19.61 12.36 -5.32
CA ASN A 204 -19.50 11.85 -6.68
C ASN A 204 -20.65 10.88 -6.95
N ALA A 205 -21.70 11.37 -7.61
CA ALA A 205 -22.89 10.59 -7.91
C ALA A 205 -22.60 9.53 -8.99
N TYR A 206 -22.86 8.26 -8.67
CA TYR A 206 -22.59 7.11 -9.54
C TYR A 206 -23.69 6.04 -9.43
N ASN A 207 -23.79 5.19 -10.45
CA ASN A 207 -24.59 3.96 -10.44
C ASN A 207 -23.68 2.74 -10.67
N TRP A 208 -24.00 1.61 -10.03
CA TRP A 208 -23.29 0.36 -10.28
C TRP A 208 -23.64 -0.19 -11.67
N GLY A 209 -22.64 -0.39 -12.52
CA GLY A 209 -22.81 -1.02 -13.83
C GLY A 209 -23.42 -0.14 -14.93
N GLY A 210 -23.54 1.18 -14.72
CA GLY A 210 -24.11 2.09 -15.73
C GLY A 210 -23.93 3.57 -15.42
N GLN A 211 -24.45 4.41 -16.32
CA GLN A 211 -24.47 5.87 -16.16
C GLN A 211 -25.37 6.27 -14.98
N TYR A 212 -24.98 7.29 -14.23
CA TYR A 212 -25.85 7.84 -13.19
C TYR A 212 -27.05 8.57 -13.80
N GLU A 213 -28.23 8.41 -13.19
CA GLU A 213 -29.45 9.13 -13.53
C GLU A 213 -29.73 10.18 -12.44
N PRO A 214 -29.62 11.49 -12.75
CA PRO A 214 -29.92 12.56 -11.81
C PRO A 214 -31.33 12.46 -11.23
N LYS A 215 -31.46 12.66 -9.92
CA LYS A 215 -32.76 12.66 -9.24
C LYS A 215 -33.37 14.07 -9.23
N ASP A 216 -34.69 14.15 -9.43
CA ASP A 216 -35.40 15.42 -9.35
C ASP A 216 -35.19 16.11 -7.99
N GLY A 217 -34.98 17.43 -8.02
CA GLY A 217 -34.83 18.27 -6.83
C GLY A 217 -33.42 18.33 -6.23
N MET A 218 -32.47 17.54 -6.74
CA MET A 218 -31.07 17.57 -6.29
C MET A 218 -30.22 18.45 -7.25
N ASN A 219 -29.18 19.10 -6.71
CA ASN A 219 -28.32 19.99 -7.49
C ASN A 219 -27.07 19.24 -7.98
N TYR A 220 -26.95 19.09 -9.30
CA TYR A 220 -25.86 18.34 -9.94
C TYR A 220 -25.02 19.20 -10.87
N HIS A 221 -23.76 18.82 -11.04
CA HIS A 221 -22.93 19.26 -12.16
C HIS A 221 -22.39 18.06 -12.92
N ILE A 222 -22.28 18.22 -14.25
CA ILE A 222 -21.85 17.18 -15.18
C ILE A 222 -20.51 17.56 -15.78
N PHE A 223 -19.53 16.66 -15.70
CA PHE A 223 -18.22 16.84 -16.33
C PHE A 223 -18.08 15.93 -17.55
N PRO A 224 -17.61 16.45 -18.70
CA PRO A 224 -17.44 15.67 -19.93
C PRO A 224 -16.12 14.89 -19.91
N VAL A 225 -16.04 13.88 -19.05
CA VAL A 225 -14.86 13.03 -18.83
C VAL A 225 -14.48 12.12 -20.04
N GLY A 226 -15.26 12.14 -21.12
CA GLY A 226 -14.94 11.49 -22.39
C GLY A 226 -14.18 12.37 -23.38
N ASP A 227 -14.09 13.69 -23.13
CA ASP A 227 -13.57 14.65 -24.11
C ASP A 227 -12.09 14.46 -24.44
N TYR A 228 -11.72 14.94 -25.63
CA TYR A 228 -10.37 14.91 -26.15
C TYR A 228 -9.59 16.17 -25.72
N ASN A 229 -8.41 15.99 -25.15
CA ASN A 229 -7.49 17.08 -24.83
C ASN A 229 -6.49 17.28 -25.99
N PRO A 230 -6.56 18.39 -26.73
CA PRO A 230 -5.69 18.61 -27.89
C PRO A 230 -4.22 18.88 -27.54
N LEU A 231 -3.92 19.35 -26.32
CA LEU A 231 -2.54 19.61 -25.89
C LEU A 231 -1.82 18.33 -25.49
N LEU A 232 -2.54 17.39 -24.89
CA LEU A 232 -2.02 16.09 -24.47
C LEU A 232 -2.16 15.00 -25.54
N GLY A 233 -2.95 15.26 -26.60
CA GLY A 233 -3.12 14.32 -27.71
C GLY A 233 -3.93 13.08 -27.37
N THR A 234 -4.75 13.12 -26.32
CA THR A 234 -5.48 11.95 -25.80
C THR A 234 -6.80 12.35 -25.13
N THR A 235 -7.68 11.39 -24.85
CA THR A 235 -8.94 11.64 -24.11
C THR A 235 -8.75 11.51 -22.61
N TYR A 236 -9.58 12.20 -21.81
CA TYR A 236 -9.56 12.02 -20.36
C TYR A 236 -9.93 10.59 -19.94
N SER A 237 -10.78 9.91 -20.73
CA SER A 237 -11.10 8.50 -20.53
C SER A 237 -9.91 7.57 -20.80
N GLN A 238 -8.97 7.94 -21.67
CA GLN A 238 -7.74 7.16 -21.89
C GLN A 238 -6.79 7.34 -20.72
N ILE A 239 -6.53 8.58 -20.30
CA ILE A 239 -5.73 8.90 -19.10
C ILE A 239 -6.28 8.15 -17.87
N ALA A 240 -7.61 8.16 -17.70
CA ALA A 240 -8.27 7.50 -16.59
C ALA A 240 -8.13 5.97 -16.60
N ALA A 241 -8.17 5.36 -17.79
CA ALA A 241 -7.98 3.92 -17.94
C ALA A 241 -6.52 3.51 -17.67
N ASP A 242 -5.56 4.30 -18.14
CA ASP A 242 -4.14 4.08 -17.89
C ASP A 242 -3.80 4.24 -16.40
N SER A 243 -4.34 5.28 -15.76
CA SER A 243 -4.25 5.52 -14.31
C SER A 243 -4.84 4.34 -13.53
N ARG A 244 -6.07 3.92 -13.83
CA ARG A 244 -6.73 2.80 -13.15
C ARG A 244 -5.97 1.47 -13.33
N THR A 245 -5.30 1.29 -14.46
CA THR A 245 -4.48 0.09 -14.76
C THR A 245 -3.20 0.00 -13.91
N MET A 246 -2.84 1.05 -13.17
CA MET A 246 -1.71 1.00 -12.22
C MET A 246 -2.04 0.23 -10.93
N HIS A 247 -3.32 0.06 -10.60
CA HIS A 247 -3.81 -0.79 -9.50
C HIS A 247 -3.71 -2.28 -9.85
N LYS A 248 -2.49 -2.73 -10.18
CA LYS A 248 -2.22 -4.08 -10.70
C LYS A 248 -2.45 -5.15 -9.64
N SER A 249 -2.08 -4.88 -8.39
CA SER A 249 -2.33 -5.76 -7.25
C SER A 249 -3.82 -6.09 -7.07
N GLN A 250 -4.71 -5.17 -7.45
CA GLN A 250 -6.15 -5.35 -7.33
C GLN A 250 -6.80 -5.94 -8.60
N GLY A 251 -6.05 -6.07 -9.71
CA GLY A 251 -6.58 -6.54 -10.98
C GLY A 251 -7.44 -5.51 -11.72
N PHE A 252 -7.21 -4.22 -11.50
CA PHE A 252 -8.02 -3.12 -12.05
C PHE A 252 -7.58 -2.68 -13.45
N GLY A 253 -6.98 -3.58 -14.23
CA GLY A 253 -6.69 -3.34 -15.64
C GLY A 253 -7.94 -2.88 -16.38
N SER A 254 -7.86 -1.74 -17.07
CA SER A 254 -9.03 -1.07 -17.62
C SER A 254 -8.82 -0.73 -19.09
N THR A 255 -9.84 -0.98 -19.92
CA THR A 255 -9.91 -0.47 -21.28
C THR A 255 -10.58 0.90 -21.29
N SER A 256 -10.05 1.84 -22.07
CA SER A 256 -10.66 3.15 -22.22
C SER A 256 -11.99 3.08 -22.95
N GLN A 257 -12.95 3.89 -22.50
CA GLN A 257 -14.18 4.14 -23.26
C GLN A 257 -13.88 5.05 -24.44
N ILE A 258 -14.35 4.68 -25.63
CA ILE A 258 -14.26 5.51 -26.83
C ILE A 258 -15.44 6.49 -26.88
N GLY A 259 -15.13 7.77 -27.04
CA GLY A 259 -16.12 8.82 -27.27
C GLY A 259 -16.71 9.40 -25.98
N PHE A 260 -17.98 9.79 -26.06
CA PHE A 260 -18.67 10.54 -25.01
C PHE A 260 -18.70 9.82 -23.67
N GLY A 261 -18.41 10.57 -22.60
CA GLY A 261 -18.45 10.09 -21.23
C GLY A 261 -18.76 11.24 -20.29
N GLN A 262 -19.60 10.99 -19.30
CA GLN A 262 -19.99 11.98 -18.29
C GLN A 262 -19.84 11.40 -16.89
N ASP A 263 -19.40 12.24 -15.96
CA ASP A 263 -19.46 11.98 -14.53
C ASP A 263 -20.21 13.12 -13.83
N PHE A 264 -20.86 12.78 -12.72
CA PHE A 264 -21.71 13.70 -11.97
C PHE A 264 -21.15 13.94 -10.57
N ILE A 265 -21.33 15.18 -10.11
CA ILE A 265 -21.23 15.51 -8.70
C ILE A 265 -22.56 16.08 -8.21
N GLU A 266 -23.00 15.65 -7.05
CA GLU A 266 -24.20 16.10 -6.35
C GLU A 266 -23.80 16.98 -5.17
N GLN A 267 -24.41 18.14 -5.00
CA GLN A 267 -24.12 19.00 -3.86
C GLN A 267 -24.69 18.43 -2.56
N ILE A 268 -23.85 18.33 -1.52
CA ILE A 268 -24.25 17.92 -0.17
C ILE A 268 -24.37 19.14 0.76
N LYS A 269 -23.35 19.99 0.81
CA LYS A 269 -23.27 21.17 1.71
C LYS A 269 -22.61 22.37 1.04
N GLY A 270 -22.71 23.53 1.70
CA GLY A 270 -22.11 24.80 1.26
C GLY A 270 -23.04 25.66 0.40
N GLU A 271 -22.49 26.72 -0.19
CA GLU A 271 -23.27 27.67 -1.01
C GLU A 271 -23.85 26.99 -2.25
N SER A 272 -25.11 27.25 -2.60
CA SER A 272 -25.69 26.75 -3.86
C SER A 272 -24.93 27.26 -5.10
N PHE A 273 -25.03 26.54 -6.22
CA PHE A 273 -24.52 26.97 -7.53
C PHE A 273 -25.56 26.71 -8.61
N LYS A 274 -25.48 27.42 -9.74
CA LYS A 274 -26.43 27.29 -10.85
C LYS A 274 -25.86 26.54 -12.05
N ASN A 275 -24.69 26.95 -12.52
CA ASN A 275 -24.08 26.43 -13.75
C ASN A 275 -22.78 25.69 -13.47
N SER A 276 -21.95 26.22 -12.57
CA SER A 276 -20.63 25.66 -12.26
C SER A 276 -20.41 25.47 -10.76
N PRO A 277 -19.82 24.35 -10.33
CA PRO A 277 -19.46 24.13 -8.92
C PRO A 277 -18.40 25.13 -8.44
N PHE A 278 -17.77 25.86 -9.36
CA PHE A 278 -16.76 26.87 -9.07
C PHE A 278 -17.31 28.30 -8.98
N GLU A 279 -18.63 28.51 -9.09
CA GLU A 279 -19.24 29.84 -8.96
C GLU A 279 -18.86 30.52 -7.64
N GLY A 280 -18.38 31.76 -7.71
CA GLY A 280 -17.94 32.52 -6.54
C GLY A 280 -16.61 32.06 -5.94
N ILE A 281 -15.83 31.22 -6.64
CA ILE A 281 -14.42 30.94 -6.31
C ILE A 281 -13.57 31.89 -7.15
N GLU A 282 -13.01 32.90 -6.50
CA GLU A 282 -12.13 33.86 -7.16
C GLU A 282 -10.72 33.30 -7.36
N SER A 283 -10.03 33.85 -8.37
CA SER A 283 -8.61 33.59 -8.58
C SER A 283 -7.80 33.93 -7.33
N ARG A 284 -6.99 32.98 -6.83
CA ARG A 284 -6.15 33.23 -5.65
C ARG A 284 -5.07 34.27 -5.90
N TRP A 285 -4.75 34.55 -7.16
CA TRP A 285 -3.88 35.66 -7.53
C TRP A 285 -4.41 37.00 -7.02
N ASN A 286 -5.72 37.19 -6.88
CA ASN A 286 -6.31 38.41 -6.33
C ASN A 286 -5.92 38.68 -4.87
N LYS A 287 -5.50 37.64 -4.14
CA LYS A 287 -5.04 37.73 -2.74
C LYS A 287 -3.56 38.09 -2.63
N VAL A 288 -2.80 37.97 -3.72
CA VAL A 288 -1.36 38.24 -3.73
C VAL A 288 -1.13 39.74 -3.99
N PRO A 289 -0.30 40.43 -3.19
CA PRO A 289 0.15 41.77 -3.53
C PRO A 289 0.77 41.80 -4.95
N ASN A 290 0.34 42.73 -5.80
CA ASN A 290 0.69 42.79 -7.23
C ASN A 290 0.25 41.57 -8.07
N GLY A 291 -0.73 40.79 -7.61
CA GLY A 291 -1.24 39.61 -8.31
C GLY A 291 -1.70 39.86 -9.73
N GLN A 292 -2.32 41.02 -10.01
CA GLN A 292 -2.73 41.40 -11.37
C GLN A 292 -1.53 41.52 -12.33
N SER A 293 -0.37 41.99 -11.84
CA SER A 293 0.86 42.04 -12.61
C SER A 293 1.39 40.64 -12.92
N ILE A 294 1.30 39.72 -11.96
CA ILE A 294 1.66 38.31 -12.16
C ILE A 294 0.75 37.69 -13.24
N VAL A 295 -0.56 37.84 -13.11
CA VAL A 295 -1.53 37.32 -14.10
C VAL A 295 -1.28 37.91 -15.48
N SER A 296 -1.04 39.22 -15.58
CA SER A 296 -0.74 39.87 -16.87
C SER A 296 0.56 39.35 -17.50
N ALA A 297 1.56 39.03 -16.68
CA ALA A 297 2.80 38.42 -17.16
C ALA A 297 2.59 36.97 -17.63
N ILE A 298 1.76 36.20 -16.93
CA ILE A 298 1.36 34.84 -17.35
C ILE A 298 0.58 34.91 -18.66
N ASP A 299 -0.39 35.81 -18.79
CA ASP A 299 -1.18 35.99 -20.02
C ASP A 299 -0.31 36.35 -21.22
N LYS A 300 0.68 37.22 -21.01
CA LYS A 300 1.68 37.53 -22.04
C LYS A 300 2.49 36.30 -22.43
N ALA A 301 2.93 35.50 -21.45
CA ALA A 301 3.68 34.27 -21.72
C ALA A 301 2.84 33.27 -22.51
N ILE A 302 1.55 33.13 -22.20
CA ILE A 302 0.59 32.28 -22.93
C ILE A 302 0.42 32.77 -24.37
N GLN A 303 0.16 34.07 -24.58
CA GLN A 303 -0.10 34.63 -25.90
C GLN A 303 1.12 34.60 -26.84
N SER A 304 2.32 34.65 -26.28
CA SER A 304 3.58 34.67 -27.03
C SER A 304 4.39 33.38 -26.92
N PHE A 305 3.74 32.28 -26.53
CA PHE A 305 4.42 31.01 -26.36
C PHE A 305 4.95 30.47 -27.70
N ASP A 306 6.25 30.20 -27.77
CA ASP A 306 6.88 29.60 -28.95
C ASP A 306 6.87 28.08 -28.84
N PHE A 307 6.18 27.42 -29.77
CA PHE A 307 6.05 25.96 -29.82
C PHE A 307 7.21 25.27 -30.54
N ILE A 308 8.03 26.02 -31.27
CA ILE A 308 9.17 25.52 -32.05
C ILE A 308 10.46 25.79 -31.26
N ASP A 309 10.73 27.05 -30.95
CA ASP A 309 11.93 27.49 -30.24
C ASP A 309 11.64 27.67 -28.74
N VAL A 310 11.41 26.54 -28.07
CA VAL A 310 10.89 26.49 -26.69
C VAL A 310 11.74 27.28 -25.68
N GLU A 311 13.06 27.34 -25.88
CA GLU A 311 13.96 28.11 -25.00
C GLU A 311 13.64 29.61 -24.96
N GLN A 312 13.04 30.17 -26.03
CA GLN A 312 12.66 31.59 -26.09
C GLN A 312 11.60 31.95 -25.04
N ASN A 313 10.83 30.96 -24.57
CA ASN A 313 9.83 31.15 -23.52
C ASN A 313 10.46 31.46 -22.15
N ALA A 314 11.72 31.07 -21.92
CA ALA A 314 12.38 31.23 -20.62
C ALA A 314 12.40 32.69 -20.14
N LYS A 315 12.53 33.66 -21.06
CA LYS A 315 12.54 35.09 -20.73
C LYS A 315 11.21 35.54 -20.09
N ASN A 316 10.09 35.09 -20.62
CA ASN A 316 8.77 35.42 -20.07
C ASN A 316 8.56 34.73 -18.71
N LEU A 317 8.98 33.46 -18.57
CA LEU A 317 8.89 32.72 -17.32
C LEU A 317 9.77 33.29 -16.21
N LEU A 318 11.01 33.67 -16.54
CA LEU A 318 11.92 34.38 -15.63
C LEU A 318 11.35 35.73 -15.20
N ASN A 319 10.59 36.42 -16.06
CA ASN A 319 9.89 37.64 -15.68
C ASN A 319 8.75 37.36 -14.68
N ILE A 320 7.96 36.31 -14.90
CA ILE A 320 6.90 35.89 -13.97
C ILE A 320 7.51 35.56 -12.60
N LYS A 321 8.54 34.71 -12.57
CA LYS A 321 9.29 34.35 -11.36
C LYS A 321 9.78 35.61 -10.63
N ARG A 322 10.43 36.53 -11.33
CA ARG A 322 10.93 37.78 -10.75
C ARG A 322 9.81 38.55 -10.03
N ILE A 323 8.63 38.69 -10.65
CA ILE A 323 7.49 39.38 -10.03
C ILE A 323 6.98 38.61 -8.80
N MET A 324 6.90 37.28 -8.89
CA MET A 324 6.47 36.43 -7.77
C MET A 324 7.43 36.52 -6.57
N ASP A 325 8.74 36.49 -6.81
CA ASP A 325 9.76 36.52 -5.76
C ASP A 325 9.92 37.88 -5.07
N PHE A 326 9.39 38.96 -5.66
CA PHE A 326 9.27 40.25 -4.98
C PHE A 326 8.14 40.28 -3.94
N SER A 327 7.26 39.26 -3.93
CA SER A 327 6.15 39.18 -2.98
C SER A 327 6.55 38.41 -1.73
N ASP A 328 6.32 39.00 -0.55
CA ASP A 328 6.52 38.34 0.74
C ASP A 328 5.34 37.40 1.12
N PHE A 329 4.45 37.07 0.18
CA PHE A 329 3.24 36.29 0.44
C PHE A 329 3.57 34.81 0.77
N GLN A 330 3.28 34.35 1.99
CA GLN A 330 3.71 33.05 2.53
C GLN A 330 2.62 31.95 2.56
N GLU A 331 1.62 31.98 1.67
CA GLU A 331 0.62 30.90 1.65
C GLU A 331 1.15 29.64 0.94
N PRO A 332 0.84 28.41 1.44
CA PRO A 332 1.37 27.16 0.88
C PRO A 332 1.17 27.01 -0.64
N TRP A 333 -0.03 27.35 -1.14
CA TRP A 333 -0.33 27.25 -2.57
C TRP A 333 0.55 28.20 -3.43
N PHE A 334 0.94 29.36 -2.90
CA PHE A 334 1.78 30.32 -3.63
C PHE A 334 3.23 29.83 -3.69
N LYS A 335 3.72 29.25 -2.59
CA LYS A 335 5.04 28.59 -2.57
C LYS A 335 5.11 27.44 -3.57
N GLU A 336 4.04 26.62 -3.64
CA GLU A 336 3.92 25.57 -4.68
C GLU A 336 3.96 26.15 -6.09
N LYS A 337 3.37 27.32 -6.35
CA LYS A 337 3.45 28.00 -7.65
C LYS A 337 4.85 28.55 -7.95
N GLN A 338 5.58 29.03 -6.94
CA GLN A 338 6.98 29.44 -7.08
C GLN A 338 7.89 28.25 -7.45
N ASP A 339 7.69 27.10 -6.78
CA ASP A 339 8.45 25.90 -7.11
C ASP A 339 8.05 25.36 -8.49
N PHE A 340 6.78 25.47 -8.87
CA PHE A 340 6.29 25.09 -10.19
C PHE A 340 6.87 25.95 -11.33
N ILE A 341 6.96 27.29 -11.18
CA ILE A 341 7.59 28.14 -12.19
C ILE A 341 9.10 27.88 -12.30
N ASN A 342 9.76 27.57 -11.19
CA ASN A 342 11.18 27.17 -11.21
C ASN A 342 11.38 25.91 -12.06
N GLN A 343 10.55 24.89 -11.86
CA GLN A 343 10.61 23.67 -12.66
C GLN A 343 10.28 23.94 -14.13
N LEU A 344 9.24 24.74 -14.41
CA LEU A 344 8.85 25.08 -15.78
C LEU A 344 9.96 25.84 -16.53
N ILE A 345 10.71 26.71 -15.85
CA ILE A 345 11.90 27.37 -16.42
C ILE A 345 12.96 26.34 -16.80
N LEU A 346 13.27 25.38 -15.93
CA LEU A 346 14.23 24.32 -16.22
C LEU A 346 13.76 23.43 -17.39
N ASP A 347 12.45 23.15 -17.44
CA ASP A 347 11.85 22.30 -18.47
C ASP A 347 11.88 22.97 -19.86
N VAL A 348 11.57 24.27 -19.98
CA VAL A 348 11.65 24.97 -21.28
C VAL A 348 13.09 25.14 -21.77
N LEU A 349 14.06 25.16 -20.85
CA LEU A 349 15.48 25.14 -21.19
C LEU A 349 15.99 23.72 -21.51
N GLY A 350 15.15 22.71 -21.31
CA GLY A 350 15.49 21.31 -21.56
C GLY A 350 16.50 20.72 -20.57
N VAL A 351 16.64 21.31 -19.39
CA VAL A 351 17.62 20.89 -18.39
C VAL A 351 17.38 19.44 -17.99
N LYS A 352 18.46 18.66 -17.93
CA LYS A 352 18.48 17.32 -17.35
C LYS A 352 19.50 17.30 -16.24
N ALA A 353 19.09 16.89 -15.05
CA ALA A 353 19.97 16.78 -13.90
C ALA A 353 19.67 15.50 -13.12
N GLU A 354 20.71 14.82 -12.66
CA GLU A 354 20.60 13.57 -11.94
C GLU A 354 21.65 13.50 -10.82
N PHE A 355 21.28 12.87 -9.71
CA PHE A 355 22.21 12.49 -8.65
C PHE A 355 22.09 10.98 -8.46
N ILE A 356 23.12 10.25 -8.91
CA ILE A 356 23.02 8.80 -9.12
C ILE A 356 24.14 8.03 -8.44
N ILE A 357 23.87 6.75 -8.18
CA ILE A 357 24.81 5.79 -7.63
C ILE A 357 24.66 4.43 -8.33
N ARG A 358 25.70 3.59 -8.28
CA ARG A 358 25.71 2.23 -8.87
C ARG A 358 25.42 1.12 -7.85
N LYS A 359 24.98 1.49 -6.66
CA LYS A 359 24.64 0.60 -5.54
C LYS A 359 23.28 1.03 -4.98
N GLU A 360 22.34 0.09 -4.89
CA GLU A 360 20.97 0.36 -4.42
C GLU A 360 20.89 0.64 -2.91
N ILE A 361 21.66 -0.10 -2.14
CA ILE A 361 21.58 -0.10 -0.68
C ILE A 361 22.93 0.22 -0.05
N ALA A 362 22.92 0.99 1.03
CA ALA A 362 24.08 1.22 1.88
C ALA A 362 23.68 1.12 3.37
N TYR A 363 24.65 1.18 4.26
CA TYR A 363 24.40 1.19 5.71
C TYR A 363 25.14 2.34 6.39
N ALA A 364 24.70 2.68 7.61
CA ALA A 364 25.32 3.72 8.42
C ALA A 364 26.80 3.41 8.69
N GLY A 365 27.69 4.38 8.47
CA GLY A 365 29.15 4.20 8.54
C GLY A 365 29.83 3.85 7.22
N GLU A 366 29.07 3.53 6.16
CA GLU A 366 29.64 3.24 4.83
C GLU A 366 30.06 4.53 4.09
N SER A 367 31.16 4.47 3.33
CA SER A 367 31.47 5.48 2.31
C SER A 367 31.02 5.01 0.93
N VAL A 368 30.25 5.84 0.22
CA VAL A 368 29.73 5.53 -1.12
C VAL A 368 30.12 6.62 -2.13
N ASP A 369 30.31 6.22 -3.38
CA ASP A 369 30.60 7.13 -4.49
C ASP A 369 29.34 7.37 -5.31
N ALA A 370 28.88 8.62 -5.34
CA ALA A 370 27.77 9.09 -6.15
C ALA A 370 28.27 10.02 -7.26
N GLU A 371 27.46 10.20 -8.30
CA GLU A 371 27.74 11.08 -9.42
C GLU A 371 26.58 12.08 -9.59
N MET A 372 26.91 13.36 -9.67
CA MET A 372 26.00 14.38 -10.16
C MET A 372 26.25 14.60 -11.64
N ILE A 373 25.18 14.56 -12.45
CA ILE A 373 25.20 14.92 -13.86
C ILE A 373 24.24 16.09 -14.05
N PHE A 374 24.69 17.17 -14.67
CA PHE A 374 23.84 18.33 -15.01
C PHE A 374 24.10 18.74 -16.45
N ASN A 375 23.05 18.81 -17.26
CA ASN A 375 23.12 19.21 -18.66
C ASN A 375 22.07 20.28 -18.97
N ASN A 376 22.52 21.36 -19.59
CA ASN A 376 21.68 22.41 -20.14
C ASN A 376 21.87 22.44 -21.67
N PRO A 377 20.88 22.00 -22.45
CA PRO A 377 20.97 22.03 -23.91
C PRO A 377 20.74 23.43 -24.51
N SER A 378 20.17 24.37 -23.76
CA SER A 378 19.85 25.71 -24.25
C SER A 378 21.08 26.61 -24.43
N SER A 379 20.88 27.67 -25.21
CA SER A 379 21.86 28.74 -25.41
C SER A 379 21.94 29.72 -24.21
N LEU A 380 20.95 29.69 -23.31
CA LEU A 380 20.92 30.50 -22.10
C LEU A 380 21.78 29.86 -21.00
N PRO A 381 22.90 30.47 -20.57
CA PRO A 381 23.78 29.84 -19.59
C PRO A 381 23.15 29.70 -18.21
N ILE A 382 23.42 28.57 -17.54
CA ILE A 382 23.04 28.32 -16.14
C ILE A 382 24.31 28.16 -15.32
N GLN A 383 24.49 28.98 -14.29
CA GLN A 383 25.61 28.83 -13.36
C GLN A 383 25.21 27.93 -12.20
N ILE A 384 25.96 26.84 -11.98
CA ILE A 384 25.88 26.01 -10.79
C ILE A 384 26.84 26.62 -9.76
N ILE A 385 26.29 27.37 -8.81
CA ILE A 385 27.08 28.10 -7.81
C ILE A 385 27.60 27.14 -6.76
N GLN A 386 26.68 26.38 -6.16
CA GLN A 386 26.93 25.55 -5.00
C GLN A 386 26.11 24.26 -5.07
N VAL A 387 26.70 23.17 -4.58
CA VAL A 387 26.01 21.90 -4.38
C VAL A 387 26.18 21.48 -2.93
N ARG A 388 25.08 21.10 -2.27
CA ARG A 388 25.11 20.76 -0.85
C ARG A 388 24.08 19.69 -0.50
N ASN A 389 24.37 18.94 0.55
CA ASN A 389 23.41 18.08 1.24
C ASN A 389 23.80 18.00 2.73
N SER A 390 23.18 17.08 3.48
CA SER A 390 23.50 16.84 4.89
C SER A 390 24.93 16.30 5.13
N LEU A 391 25.61 15.81 4.09
CA LEU A 391 26.90 15.12 4.17
C LEU A 391 28.05 15.90 3.54
N LEU A 392 27.79 16.87 2.66
CA LEU A 392 28.79 17.67 1.98
C LEU A 392 28.28 19.07 1.63
N ASN A 393 29.24 19.97 1.41
CA ASN A 393 29.00 21.30 0.88
C ASN A 393 30.16 21.70 -0.02
N MET A 394 29.89 22.00 -1.29
CA MET A 394 30.90 22.29 -2.31
C MET A 394 30.48 23.48 -3.18
N ASN A 395 31.38 24.46 -3.31
CA ASN A 395 31.26 25.51 -4.32
C ASN A 395 31.70 24.96 -5.67
N MET A 396 30.82 25.05 -6.68
CA MET A 396 31.08 24.53 -8.02
C MET A 396 31.55 25.65 -8.95
N ASN A 397 30.85 26.79 -8.96
CA ASN A 397 31.07 27.90 -9.89
C ASN A 397 31.29 27.43 -11.35
N LYS A 398 30.50 26.47 -11.81
CA LYS A 398 30.55 25.94 -13.18
C LYS A 398 29.38 26.48 -13.99
N GLU A 399 29.59 26.69 -15.28
CA GLU A 399 28.56 27.14 -16.23
C GLU A 399 28.15 25.99 -17.15
N ALA A 400 26.84 25.74 -17.24
CA ALA A 400 26.22 24.75 -18.12
C ALA A 400 25.49 25.46 -19.27
N VAL A 401 25.90 25.18 -20.50
CA VAL A 401 25.37 25.78 -21.73
C VAL A 401 25.69 24.89 -22.94
N ASP A 402 24.94 25.04 -24.04
CA ASP A 402 25.21 24.42 -25.35
C ASP A 402 25.33 22.89 -25.31
N ASN A 403 24.50 22.24 -24.48
CA ASN A 403 24.41 20.78 -24.38
C ASN A 403 25.73 20.10 -24.00
N LYS A 404 26.55 20.77 -23.18
CA LYS A 404 27.78 20.22 -22.61
C LYS A 404 27.52 19.75 -21.17
N PRO A 405 27.45 18.43 -20.92
CA PRO A 405 27.15 17.93 -19.59
C PRO A 405 28.30 18.19 -18.63
N ILE A 406 27.94 18.53 -17.39
CA ILE A 406 28.83 18.63 -16.24
C ILE A 406 28.63 17.39 -15.37
N SER A 407 29.65 16.53 -15.31
CA SER A 407 29.71 15.44 -14.34
C SER A 407 30.59 15.81 -13.15
N GLN A 408 30.16 15.43 -11.95
CA GLN A 408 30.91 15.61 -10.71
C GLN A 408 30.78 14.35 -9.84
N SER A 409 31.92 13.68 -9.60
CA SER A 409 32.00 12.61 -8.61
C SER A 409 31.94 13.19 -7.20
N LEU A 410 31.12 12.58 -6.34
CA LEU A 410 30.87 13.01 -4.97
C LEU A 410 31.02 11.79 -4.05
N LYS A 411 32.04 11.81 -3.20
CA LYS A 411 32.24 10.80 -2.17
C LYS A 411 31.43 11.17 -0.93
N LEU A 412 30.47 10.32 -0.57
CA LEU A 412 29.59 10.51 0.59
C LEU A 412 30.06 9.57 1.70
N THR A 413 30.27 10.08 2.91
CA THR A 413 30.50 9.25 4.09
C THR A 413 29.26 9.32 4.96
N ILE A 414 28.57 8.18 5.11
CA ILE A 414 27.32 8.09 5.86
C ILE A 414 27.69 7.99 7.35
N PRO A 415 27.22 8.89 8.23
CA PRO A 415 27.45 8.82 9.67
C PRO A 415 26.99 7.48 10.26
N LYS A 416 27.60 7.04 11.36
CA LYS A 416 27.24 5.76 12.02
C LYS A 416 25.86 5.80 12.70
N ASP A 417 25.36 6.98 12.99
CA ASP A 417 24.05 7.28 13.57
C ASP A 417 23.02 7.72 12.51
N PHE A 418 23.36 7.61 11.22
CA PHE A 418 22.42 7.97 10.16
C PHE A 418 21.19 7.05 10.19
N PRO A 419 19.97 7.60 10.13
CA PRO A 419 18.76 6.80 10.23
C PRO A 419 18.61 5.83 9.05
N ILE A 420 18.08 4.65 9.34
CA ILE A 420 17.66 3.70 8.29
C ILE A 420 16.44 4.26 7.55
N SER A 421 16.23 3.82 6.31
CA SER A 421 15.12 4.27 5.46
C SER A 421 13.79 3.57 5.79
N GLN A 422 13.44 3.47 7.08
CA GLN A 422 12.15 2.88 7.50
C GLN A 422 11.00 3.78 7.04
N PRO A 423 9.94 3.26 6.40
CA PRO A 423 8.73 4.04 6.12
C PRO A 423 8.21 4.70 7.40
N PHE A 424 7.97 6.01 7.38
CA PHE A 424 7.72 6.79 8.60
C PHE A 424 6.50 6.30 9.40
N TRP A 425 5.51 5.70 8.72
CA TRP A 425 4.31 5.13 9.36
C TRP A 425 4.54 3.75 9.98
N LEU A 426 5.72 3.16 9.78
CA LEU A 426 6.13 1.86 10.33
C LEU A 426 7.29 2.00 11.32
N GLU A 427 7.66 3.22 11.72
CA GLU A 427 8.70 3.45 12.74
C GLU A 427 8.25 3.02 14.14
N LYS A 428 6.94 3.00 14.37
CA LYS A 428 6.30 2.61 15.63
C LYS A 428 5.34 1.44 15.41
N PRO A 429 5.09 0.61 16.44
CA PRO A 429 4.02 -0.38 16.39
C PRO A 429 2.67 0.26 16.08
N ILE A 430 1.80 -0.50 15.42
CA ILE A 430 0.40 -0.12 15.17
C ILE A 430 -0.34 -0.10 16.50
N ASP A 431 -1.19 0.90 16.70
CA ASP A 431 -2.05 1.03 17.88
C ASP A 431 -3.49 1.30 17.44
N ASN A 432 -4.45 0.53 17.95
CA ASN A 432 -5.90 0.65 17.65
C ASN A 432 -6.19 0.88 16.15
N SER A 433 -5.66 0.01 15.29
CA SER A 433 -5.82 0.12 13.82
C SER A 433 -5.43 1.49 13.24
N LEU A 434 -4.48 2.19 13.88
CA LEU A 434 -3.84 3.40 13.40
C LEU A 434 -2.32 3.23 13.34
N PHE A 435 -1.70 3.81 12.31
CA PHE A 435 -0.26 4.02 12.27
C PHE A 435 0.14 5.15 13.22
N ASP A 436 1.02 4.85 14.17
CA ASP A 436 1.55 5.85 15.10
C ASP A 436 2.59 6.75 14.42
N ILE A 437 2.10 7.83 13.80
CA ILE A 437 2.89 8.85 13.12
C ILE A 437 3.15 10.01 14.10
N GLN A 438 4.36 10.03 14.66
CA GLN A 438 4.78 10.98 15.69
C GLN A 438 5.03 12.40 15.15
N ASP A 439 5.66 12.53 13.97
CA ASP A 439 5.81 13.84 13.31
C ASP A 439 4.55 14.18 12.52
N LYS A 440 3.79 15.16 13.02
CA LYS A 440 2.55 15.63 12.40
C LYS A 440 2.74 16.12 10.96
N ASN A 441 3.94 16.58 10.59
CA ASN A 441 4.22 17.02 9.21
C ASN A 441 4.21 15.87 8.20
N ASN A 442 4.30 14.62 8.67
CA ASN A 442 4.18 13.43 7.83
C ASN A 442 2.73 12.96 7.66
N ILE A 443 1.76 13.51 8.41
CA ILE A 443 0.34 13.23 8.18
C ILE A 443 -0.05 13.82 6.82
N GLY A 444 -0.63 12.98 5.96
CA GLY A 444 -0.88 13.28 4.55
C GLY A 444 0.20 12.76 3.62
N ALA A 445 1.47 12.69 4.02
CA ALA A 445 2.54 12.28 3.10
C ALA A 445 2.36 10.81 2.64
N PRO A 446 2.52 10.52 1.34
CA PRO A 446 2.38 9.14 0.85
C PRO A 446 3.59 8.27 1.10
N ILE A 447 4.79 8.83 1.03
CA ILE A 447 6.07 8.14 1.20
C ILE A 447 7.07 9.03 1.93
N ASN A 448 8.16 8.44 2.42
CA ASN A 448 9.29 9.18 2.96
C ASN A 448 9.85 10.18 1.94
N LYS A 449 10.45 11.27 2.46
CA LYS A 449 11.41 12.03 1.67
C LYS A 449 12.64 11.14 1.37
N PRO A 450 13.34 11.37 0.25
CA PRO A 450 14.57 10.66 -0.07
C PRO A 450 15.57 10.75 1.10
N SER A 451 16.23 9.64 1.45
CA SER A 451 17.19 9.62 2.56
C SER A 451 18.38 10.54 2.33
N ILE A 452 18.80 10.70 1.07
CA ILE A 452 19.83 11.65 0.68
C ILE A 452 19.35 12.37 -0.60
N SER A 453 19.33 13.69 -0.56
CA SER A 453 19.11 14.57 -1.72
C SER A 453 20.27 15.53 -1.89
N LEU A 454 20.57 15.95 -3.11
CA LEU A 454 21.55 16.98 -3.43
C LEU A 454 20.84 18.26 -3.85
N LEU A 455 21.10 19.36 -3.16
CA LEU A 455 20.54 20.68 -3.44
C LEU A 455 21.55 21.50 -4.26
N LEU A 456 21.12 21.92 -5.46
CA LEU A 456 21.88 22.76 -6.39
C LEU A 456 21.37 24.19 -6.29
N ASP A 457 22.25 25.15 -5.99
CA ASP A 457 21.98 26.57 -6.18
C ASP A 457 22.38 26.98 -7.60
N LEU A 458 21.37 27.26 -8.40
CA LEU A 458 21.50 27.65 -9.80
C LEU A 458 21.30 29.17 -9.94
N LYS A 459 21.98 29.78 -10.90
CA LYS A 459 21.74 31.16 -11.31
C LYS A 459 21.50 31.23 -12.81
N ILE A 460 20.36 31.79 -13.20
CA ILE A 460 19.91 31.96 -14.59
C ILE A 460 19.49 33.41 -14.77
N ASP A 461 20.10 34.13 -15.72
CA ASP A 461 19.83 35.56 -15.98
C ASP A 461 19.78 36.41 -14.69
N GLY A 462 20.76 36.21 -13.81
CA GLY A 462 20.86 36.93 -12.54
C GLY A 462 19.97 36.41 -11.40
N GLN A 463 19.01 35.52 -11.67
CA GLN A 463 18.05 35.01 -10.69
C GLN A 463 18.46 33.66 -10.12
N SER A 464 18.24 33.46 -8.82
CA SER A 464 18.52 32.18 -8.14
C SER A 464 17.36 31.20 -8.31
N ILE A 465 17.69 29.94 -8.59
CA ILE A 465 16.77 28.79 -8.60
C ILE A 465 17.43 27.67 -7.79
N GLN A 466 16.64 26.99 -6.95
CA GLN A 466 17.08 25.81 -6.23
C GLN A 466 16.50 24.55 -6.89
N LEU A 467 17.35 23.55 -7.11
CA LEU A 467 16.97 22.25 -7.64
C LEU A 467 17.42 21.16 -6.66
N GLU A 468 16.47 20.40 -6.13
CA GLU A 468 16.74 19.24 -5.29
C GLU A 468 16.72 17.96 -6.12
N LEU A 469 17.79 17.16 -6.04
CA LEU A 469 17.93 15.89 -6.74
C LEU A 469 18.01 14.74 -5.74
N PRO A 470 17.05 13.79 -5.71
CA PRO A 470 17.18 12.61 -4.87
C PRO A 470 18.35 11.74 -5.34
N LEU A 471 19.05 11.08 -4.40
CA LEU A 471 20.04 10.06 -4.75
C LEU A 471 19.32 8.81 -5.26
N MET A 472 19.57 8.45 -6.52
CA MET A 472 18.92 7.31 -7.18
C MET A 472 19.95 6.25 -7.59
N TYR A 473 19.65 4.98 -7.31
CA TYR A 473 20.36 3.87 -7.95
C TYR A 473 19.97 3.77 -9.41
N LYS A 474 20.95 3.90 -10.31
CA LYS A 474 20.72 3.90 -11.75
C LYS A 474 21.55 2.85 -12.45
N TYR A 475 20.92 2.03 -13.27
CA TYR A 475 21.59 1.05 -14.13
C TYR A 475 20.84 0.86 -15.46
N ASN A 476 21.51 0.23 -16.43
CA ASN A 476 20.90 -0.13 -17.70
C ASN A 476 20.58 -1.62 -17.68
N ASP A 477 19.30 -1.97 -17.67
CA ASP A 477 18.81 -3.32 -17.92
C ASP A 477 18.83 -3.63 -19.43
N GLN A 478 19.13 -4.87 -19.79
CA GLN A 478 19.23 -5.27 -21.21
C GLN A 478 17.88 -5.37 -21.92
N VAL A 479 16.78 -5.53 -21.16
CA VAL A 479 15.42 -5.68 -21.67
C VAL A 479 14.62 -4.40 -21.44
N ASP A 480 14.64 -3.90 -20.20
CA ASP A 480 13.79 -2.81 -19.75
C ASP A 480 14.47 -1.41 -19.92
N GLY A 481 15.75 -1.37 -20.29
CA GLY A 481 16.49 -0.14 -20.57
C GLY A 481 16.94 0.61 -19.31
N GLU A 482 16.72 1.92 -19.24
CA GLU A 482 17.10 2.71 -18.07
C GLU A 482 16.22 2.35 -16.86
N ILE A 483 16.84 1.85 -15.79
CA ILE A 483 16.19 1.61 -14.51
C ILE A 483 16.72 2.58 -13.46
N LYS A 484 15.79 3.19 -12.72
CA LYS A 484 16.04 4.03 -11.55
C LYS A 484 15.30 3.49 -10.34
N GLN A 485 16.01 3.34 -9.24
CA GLN A 485 15.46 2.90 -7.96
C GLN A 485 15.85 3.88 -6.84
N PRO A 486 15.01 4.08 -5.82
CA PRO A 486 15.37 4.85 -4.64
C PRO A 486 16.61 4.25 -3.95
N PHE A 487 17.55 5.10 -3.54
CA PHE A 487 18.65 4.68 -2.69
C PHE A 487 18.17 4.47 -1.25
N THR A 488 18.53 3.34 -0.64
CA THR A 488 18.01 2.92 0.68
C THR A 488 19.15 2.69 1.68
N ILE A 489 19.01 3.26 2.88
CA ILE A 489 19.85 2.96 4.03
C ILE A 489 19.24 1.80 4.81
N VAL A 490 19.99 0.71 4.94
CA VAL A 490 19.59 -0.53 5.63
C VAL A 490 20.45 -0.76 6.88
N PRO A 491 20.01 -1.59 7.84
CA PRO A 491 20.85 -2.04 8.94
C PRO A 491 22.16 -2.69 8.47
N GLU A 492 23.25 -2.43 9.20
CA GLU A 492 24.56 -3.06 8.97
C GLU A 492 24.52 -4.58 9.22
N VAL A 493 23.71 -4.99 10.21
CA VAL A 493 23.45 -6.38 10.56
C VAL A 493 21.95 -6.65 10.44
N ASN A 494 21.62 -7.70 9.70
CA ASN A 494 20.26 -8.20 9.53
C ASN A 494 20.08 -9.46 10.38
N VAL A 495 19.03 -9.51 11.20
CA VAL A 495 18.64 -10.69 11.95
C VAL A 495 17.36 -11.24 11.31
N SER A 496 17.34 -12.54 11.03
CA SER A 496 16.17 -13.19 10.40
C SER A 496 15.89 -14.54 11.05
N LEU A 497 14.61 -14.90 11.08
CA LEU A 497 14.10 -16.12 11.72
C LEU A 497 13.52 -17.05 10.66
N THR A 498 13.69 -18.36 10.83
CA THR A 498 13.08 -19.36 9.94
C THR A 498 11.58 -19.50 10.13
N GLN A 499 11.05 -19.09 11.27
CA GLN A 499 9.63 -19.17 11.61
C GLN A 499 9.25 -18.10 12.63
N SER A 500 7.98 -17.68 12.59
CA SER A 500 7.39 -16.70 13.51
C SER A 500 6.67 -17.32 14.70
N LEU A 501 6.44 -18.64 14.70
CA LEU A 501 5.79 -19.37 15.80
C LEU A 501 6.67 -20.53 16.25
N VAL A 502 6.83 -20.67 17.56
CA VAL A 502 7.53 -21.80 18.19
C VAL A 502 6.67 -22.38 19.30
N PHE A 503 6.40 -23.68 19.23
CA PHE A 503 5.53 -24.36 20.17
C PHE A 503 6.31 -25.20 21.18
N LEU A 504 6.02 -25.00 22.46
CA LEU A 504 6.45 -25.84 23.58
C LEU A 504 5.32 -26.83 23.92
N VAL A 505 5.11 -27.80 23.04
CA VAL A 505 4.07 -28.85 23.17
C VAL A 505 4.66 -30.24 22.90
N GLY A 506 4.01 -31.30 23.40
CA GLY A 506 4.45 -32.67 23.16
C GLY A 506 4.33 -33.04 21.68
N GLY A 507 5.43 -33.47 21.05
CA GLY A 507 5.49 -33.82 19.63
C GLY A 507 6.10 -32.73 18.73
N ALA A 508 6.08 -31.47 19.16
CA ALA A 508 6.76 -30.38 18.47
C ALA A 508 8.29 -30.44 18.65
N LYS A 509 9.02 -29.87 17.69
CA LYS A 509 10.44 -29.54 17.84
C LYS A 509 10.55 -28.05 18.17
N PRO A 510 10.79 -27.68 19.44
CA PRO A 510 10.88 -26.27 19.85
C PRO A 510 12.24 -25.69 19.46
N GLU A 511 12.55 -25.71 18.18
CA GLU A 511 13.84 -25.29 17.63
C GLU A 511 13.59 -24.28 16.51
N LEU A 512 14.36 -23.19 16.49
CA LEU A 512 14.31 -22.19 15.43
C LEU A 512 15.74 -21.86 14.97
N SER A 513 15.91 -21.51 13.69
CA SER A 513 17.20 -20.99 13.21
C SER A 513 17.17 -19.47 13.16
N VAL A 514 18.21 -18.84 13.74
CA VAL A 514 18.45 -17.39 13.62
C VAL A 514 19.61 -17.17 12.66
N GLU A 515 19.35 -16.50 11.54
CA GLU A 515 20.38 -16.09 10.59
C GLU A 515 20.74 -14.62 10.80
N VAL A 516 21.99 -14.38 11.20
CA VAL A 516 22.60 -13.05 11.36
C VAL A 516 23.49 -12.77 10.16
N THR A 517 23.10 -11.82 9.31
CA THR A 517 23.84 -11.45 8.08
C THR A 517 24.47 -10.08 8.22
N PHE A 518 25.75 -9.97 7.84
CA PHE A 518 26.55 -8.74 7.91
C PHE A 518 26.78 -8.19 6.50
N LYS A 519 26.73 -6.87 6.32
CA LYS A 519 26.86 -6.26 4.98
C LYS A 519 28.27 -6.33 4.39
N ASP A 520 29.29 -5.95 5.18
CA ASP A 520 30.68 -5.86 4.72
C ASP A 520 31.57 -6.90 5.42
N LYS A 521 31.64 -6.80 6.76
CA LYS A 521 32.47 -7.66 7.59
C LYS A 521 31.71 -8.16 8.81
N PHE A 522 32.16 -9.28 9.35
CA PHE A 522 31.67 -9.77 10.63
C PHE A 522 31.97 -8.75 11.73
N LEU A 523 30.99 -8.54 12.61
CA LEU A 523 31.19 -7.85 13.87
C LEU A 523 31.34 -8.91 14.98
N ASP A 524 32.20 -8.64 15.95
CA ASP A 524 32.26 -9.44 17.17
C ASP A 524 31.00 -9.15 18.00
N GLY A 525 30.40 -10.19 18.56
CA GLY A 525 29.13 -10.09 19.27
C GLY A 525 28.49 -11.44 19.53
N GLU A 526 27.30 -11.41 20.12
CA GLU A 526 26.53 -12.61 20.48
C GLU A 526 25.05 -12.47 20.13
N LEU A 527 24.40 -13.62 19.97
CA LEU A 527 22.95 -13.69 19.81
C LEU A 527 22.29 -13.66 21.19
N ILE A 528 21.33 -12.75 21.37
CA ILE A 528 20.51 -12.61 22.58
C ILE A 528 19.03 -12.68 22.22
N PHE A 529 18.19 -12.97 23.23
CA PHE A 529 16.75 -13.03 23.10
C PHE A 529 16.09 -12.15 24.15
N GLU A 530 15.51 -11.03 23.72
CA GLU A 530 14.72 -10.16 24.60
C GLU A 530 13.40 -10.85 24.96
N GLY A 531 13.09 -10.91 26.25
CA GLY A 531 11.93 -11.63 26.78
C GLY A 531 12.24 -13.03 27.32
N LEU A 532 13.44 -13.57 27.06
CA LEU A 532 13.90 -14.85 27.59
C LEU A 532 15.11 -14.68 28.53
N THR A 533 15.19 -15.56 29.52
CA THR A 533 16.39 -15.76 30.34
C THR A 533 17.31 -16.81 29.71
N ASN A 534 18.60 -16.83 30.08
CA ASN A 534 19.56 -17.83 29.59
C ASN A 534 19.21 -19.29 29.98
N ALA A 535 18.27 -19.49 30.91
CA ALA A 535 17.77 -20.82 31.27
C ALA A 535 16.63 -21.30 30.34
N GLN A 536 16.04 -20.40 29.54
CA GLN A 536 14.87 -20.68 28.70
C GLN A 536 15.22 -21.02 27.25
N TYR A 537 16.48 -20.88 26.85
CA TYR A 537 16.94 -21.27 25.52
C TYR A 537 18.35 -21.86 25.57
N GLN A 538 18.70 -22.62 24.54
CA GLN A 538 20.02 -23.19 24.34
C GLN A 538 20.43 -23.05 22.88
N ILE A 539 21.60 -22.48 22.63
CA ILE A 539 22.22 -22.52 21.30
C ILE A 539 22.81 -23.92 21.11
N LEU A 540 22.25 -24.70 20.19
CA LEU A 540 22.69 -26.06 19.88
C LEU A 540 23.93 -26.07 19.00
N ALA A 541 23.96 -25.20 18.00
CA ALA A 541 25.06 -25.07 17.05
C ALA A 541 25.10 -23.66 16.46
N SER A 542 26.26 -23.26 15.96
CA SER A 542 26.42 -22.10 15.09
C SER A 542 27.27 -22.46 13.88
N GLU A 543 26.86 -22.00 12.70
CA GLU A 543 27.58 -22.18 11.44
C GLU A 543 27.92 -20.83 10.85
N LYS A 544 29.21 -20.61 10.55
CA LYS A 544 29.71 -19.38 9.95
C LYS A 544 29.95 -19.57 8.45
N ASP A 545 29.24 -18.79 7.63
CA ASP A 545 29.42 -18.74 6.17
C ASP A 545 30.21 -17.48 5.79
N GLU A 546 31.52 -17.64 5.60
CA GLU A 546 32.45 -16.55 5.25
C GLU A 546 32.16 -15.91 3.90
N ARG A 547 31.56 -16.65 2.96
CA ARG A 547 31.27 -16.17 1.60
C ARG A 547 30.03 -15.28 1.59
N ARG A 548 28.99 -15.69 2.32
CA ARG A 548 27.74 -14.92 2.45
C ARG A 548 27.77 -13.92 3.62
N LYS A 549 28.85 -13.87 4.39
CA LYS A 549 29.00 -13.03 5.58
C LYS A 549 27.83 -13.18 6.54
N ARG A 550 27.52 -14.42 6.92
CA ARG A 550 26.43 -14.72 7.85
C ARG A 550 26.80 -15.80 8.86
N ILE A 551 26.11 -15.77 10.00
CA ILE A 551 26.14 -16.81 11.03
C ILE A 551 24.73 -17.36 11.20
N ILE A 552 24.57 -18.67 11.16
CA ILE A 552 23.30 -19.36 11.39
C ILE A 552 23.38 -20.04 12.75
N TYR A 553 22.51 -19.66 13.67
CA TYR A 553 22.38 -20.27 14.99
C TYR A 553 21.20 -21.23 14.99
N GLN A 554 21.40 -22.46 15.46
CA GLN A 554 20.32 -23.38 15.79
C GLN A 554 20.00 -23.24 17.27
N VAL A 555 18.78 -22.81 17.58
CA VAL A 555 18.38 -22.48 18.95
C VAL A 555 17.21 -23.34 19.38
N LYS A 556 17.33 -23.99 20.52
CA LYS A 556 16.27 -24.75 21.17
C LYS A 556 15.66 -23.93 22.30
N LEU A 557 14.34 -23.85 22.33
CA LEU A 557 13.56 -23.17 23.35
C LEU A 557 13.12 -24.21 24.37
N LEU A 558 13.33 -23.90 25.64
CA LEU A 558 13.22 -24.87 26.74
C LEU A 558 11.97 -24.64 27.58
N ASP A 559 11.60 -23.39 27.83
CA ASP A 559 10.48 -23.06 28.69
C ASP A 559 9.90 -21.65 28.42
N SER A 560 8.66 -21.44 28.87
CA SER A 560 7.98 -20.16 28.95
C SER A 560 7.24 -20.05 30.29
N ASP A 561 7.25 -18.85 30.86
CA ASP A 561 6.56 -18.43 32.09
C ASP A 561 5.08 -18.09 31.86
N VAL A 562 4.69 -17.83 30.61
CA VAL A 562 3.31 -17.54 30.19
C VAL A 562 2.90 -18.39 28.98
N GLU A 563 1.59 -18.51 28.71
CA GLU A 563 1.05 -19.33 27.61
C GLU A 563 1.49 -18.82 26.23
N LYS A 564 1.50 -17.50 26.02
CA LYS A 564 2.02 -16.86 24.80
C LYS A 564 2.96 -15.72 25.20
N LYS A 565 4.16 -15.72 24.64
CA LYS A 565 5.17 -14.66 24.83
C LYS A 565 5.74 -14.23 23.48
N GLU A 566 5.79 -12.94 23.23
CA GLU A 566 6.57 -12.38 22.13
C GLU A 566 8.05 -12.28 22.53
N VAL A 567 8.94 -12.83 21.71
CA VAL A 567 10.38 -12.85 21.94
C VAL A 567 11.09 -12.18 20.76
N THR A 568 11.99 -11.25 21.04
CA THR A 568 12.81 -10.60 20.00
C THR A 568 14.21 -11.19 19.98
N ALA A 569 14.62 -11.76 18.85
CA ALA A 569 16.01 -12.14 18.63
C ALA A 569 16.83 -10.91 18.24
N ALA A 570 18.01 -10.74 18.85
CA ALA A 570 18.90 -9.64 18.54
C ALA A 570 20.36 -10.07 18.52
N PHE A 571 21.15 -9.44 17.65
CA PHE A 571 22.60 -9.54 17.67
C PHE A 571 23.17 -8.36 18.46
N SER A 572 23.82 -8.64 19.58
CA SER A 572 24.49 -7.67 20.42
C SER A 572 25.96 -7.60 20.02
N ALA A 573 26.36 -6.53 19.34
CA ALA A 573 27.74 -6.31 18.95
C ALA A 573 28.59 -5.87 20.15
N SER A 574 29.87 -6.26 20.18
CA SER A 574 30.80 -5.90 21.26
C SER A 574 31.07 -4.41 21.38
N ASP A 575 30.68 -3.60 20.40
CA ASP A 575 30.74 -2.13 20.45
C ASP A 575 29.50 -1.48 21.11
N GLY A 576 28.57 -2.29 21.62
CA GLY A 576 27.37 -1.87 22.34
C GLY A 576 26.13 -1.66 21.47
N ARG A 577 26.23 -1.81 20.14
CA ARG A 577 25.07 -1.72 19.25
C ARG A 577 24.28 -3.03 19.26
N VAL A 578 22.95 -2.90 19.24
CA VAL A 578 22.04 -4.04 19.18
C VAL A 578 21.26 -3.98 17.87
N PHE A 579 21.23 -5.10 17.16
CA PHE A 579 20.53 -5.24 15.89
C PHE A 579 19.45 -6.31 16.03
N ASN A 580 18.19 -5.92 15.89
CA ASN A 580 17.03 -6.80 16.10
C ASN A 580 16.05 -6.76 14.92
N GLN A 581 16.50 -6.32 13.75
CA GLN A 581 15.64 -6.11 12.59
C GLN A 581 15.95 -7.06 11.43
N ASN A 582 14.88 -7.48 10.76
CA ASN A 582 14.91 -8.16 9.48
C ASN A 582 14.55 -7.20 8.35
N THR A 583 15.29 -7.27 7.26
CA THR A 583 15.09 -6.49 6.05
C THR A 583 14.18 -7.26 5.12
N LYS A 584 13.01 -6.70 4.84
CA LYS A 584 12.03 -7.22 3.90
C LYS A 584 12.09 -6.43 2.61
N ARG A 585 11.99 -7.11 1.47
CA ARG A 585 12.02 -6.50 0.14
C ARG A 585 10.88 -7.03 -0.71
N ILE A 586 10.20 -6.11 -1.40
CA ILE A 586 9.09 -6.41 -2.32
C ILE A 586 9.49 -5.85 -3.69
N LEU A 587 9.51 -6.73 -4.69
CA LEU A 587 10.04 -6.42 -6.02
C LEU A 587 8.96 -6.68 -7.08
N TYR A 588 8.44 -5.60 -7.66
CA TYR A 588 7.52 -5.63 -8.78
C TYR A 588 7.99 -4.69 -9.88
N LYS A 589 7.79 -5.05 -11.15
CA LYS A 589 8.31 -4.26 -12.28
C LYS A 589 7.68 -2.87 -12.41
N HIS A 590 6.43 -2.68 -11.98
CA HIS A 590 5.65 -1.45 -12.20
C HIS A 590 5.81 -0.41 -11.09
N ILE A 591 6.44 -0.76 -9.97
CA ILE A 591 6.69 0.13 -8.84
C ILE A 591 8.17 0.07 -8.43
N PRO A 592 8.67 1.05 -7.66
CA PRO A 592 10.02 0.97 -7.10
C PRO A 592 10.21 -0.27 -6.23
N ASN A 593 11.45 -0.72 -6.09
CA ASN A 593 11.81 -1.75 -5.12
C ASN A 593 11.51 -1.23 -3.71
N LEU A 594 10.61 -1.92 -3.00
CA LEU A 594 10.22 -1.52 -1.65
C LEU A 594 11.11 -2.25 -0.65
N THR A 595 11.62 -1.51 0.33
CA THR A 595 12.43 -2.06 1.42
C THR A 595 11.90 -1.51 2.73
N TYR A 596 11.64 -2.39 3.70
CA TYR A 596 11.23 -2.01 5.05
C TYR A 596 11.81 -3.00 6.07
N PHE A 597 11.78 -2.60 7.34
CA PHE A 597 12.39 -3.36 8.42
C PHE A 597 11.35 -3.80 9.44
N THR A 598 11.34 -5.08 9.78
CA THR A 598 10.48 -5.65 10.82
C THR A 598 11.33 -6.08 12.01
N PRO A 599 10.83 -5.97 13.26
CA PRO A 599 11.44 -6.65 14.38
C PRO A 599 11.62 -8.15 14.10
N SER A 600 12.73 -8.72 14.58
CA SER A 600 13.03 -10.15 14.47
C SER A 600 12.33 -10.89 15.61
N GLN A 601 11.01 -10.91 15.56
CA GLN A 601 10.13 -11.41 16.60
C GLN A 601 9.50 -12.75 16.23
N PHE A 602 9.29 -13.59 17.24
CA PHE A 602 8.48 -14.79 17.15
C PHE A 602 7.63 -14.95 18.42
N SER A 603 6.47 -15.57 18.26
CA SER A 603 5.62 -15.98 19.38
C SER A 603 6.09 -17.34 19.90
N LEU A 604 6.50 -17.39 21.16
CA LEU A 604 6.73 -18.62 21.92
C LEU A 604 5.43 -19.01 22.61
N ILE A 605 4.88 -20.17 22.25
CA ILE A 605 3.58 -20.63 22.70
C ILE A 605 3.74 -21.93 23.49
N LYS A 606 3.40 -21.88 24.78
CA LYS A 606 3.44 -23.03 25.70
C LYS A 606 2.03 -23.45 26.05
N MET A 607 1.63 -24.63 25.58
CA MET A 607 0.29 -25.15 25.78
C MET A 607 0.35 -26.57 26.34
N ASP A 608 -0.57 -26.90 27.23
CA ASP A 608 -0.89 -28.30 27.55
C ASP A 608 -1.95 -28.78 26.57
N ILE A 609 -1.51 -29.48 25.52
CA ILE A 609 -2.36 -29.93 24.43
C ILE A 609 -2.09 -31.41 24.14
N LYS A 610 -3.17 -32.17 24.03
CA LYS A 610 -3.19 -33.57 23.61
C LYS A 610 -3.38 -33.62 22.11
N MET A 611 -2.48 -34.33 21.45
CA MET A 611 -2.47 -34.57 20.01
C MET A 611 -1.86 -35.94 19.72
N SER A 612 -2.25 -36.52 18.60
CA SER A 612 -1.68 -37.75 18.05
C SER A 612 -0.50 -37.47 17.13
N ASP A 613 0.20 -38.51 16.69
CA ASP A 613 1.26 -38.45 15.67
C ASP A 613 0.71 -38.68 14.24
N GLN A 614 -0.58 -38.42 14.02
CA GLN A 614 -1.24 -38.69 12.74
C GLN A 614 -0.65 -37.87 11.58
N LYS A 615 -0.67 -38.46 10.39
CA LYS A 615 -0.33 -37.76 9.14
C LYS A 615 -1.54 -37.02 8.60
N VAL A 616 -1.37 -35.73 8.31
CA VAL A 616 -2.41 -34.84 7.78
C VAL A 616 -2.19 -34.61 6.29
N GLY A 617 -3.19 -34.94 5.49
CA GLY A 617 -3.24 -34.58 4.08
C GLY A 617 -3.76 -33.15 3.91
N TYR A 618 -3.11 -32.32 3.10
CA TYR A 618 -3.53 -30.93 2.88
C TYR A 618 -3.78 -30.64 1.40
N ILE A 619 -5.00 -30.22 1.06
CA ILE A 619 -5.34 -29.74 -0.29
C ILE A 619 -5.33 -28.21 -0.24
N VAL A 620 -4.37 -27.61 -0.94
CA VAL A 620 -4.15 -26.17 -0.94
C VAL A 620 -5.29 -25.40 -1.60
N GLY A 621 -5.62 -24.26 -1.01
CA GLY A 621 -6.59 -23.29 -1.51
C GLY A 621 -5.91 -22.00 -2.01
N ALA A 622 -6.58 -20.86 -1.88
CA ALA A 622 -6.08 -19.56 -2.32
C ALA A 622 -5.27 -18.83 -1.21
N GLY A 623 -4.04 -19.30 -0.95
CA GLY A 623 -3.09 -18.69 0.00
C GLY A 623 -3.44 -18.98 1.47
N ASP A 624 -2.63 -19.77 2.16
CA ASP A 624 -2.89 -20.17 3.55
C ASP A 624 -1.60 -20.70 4.22
N ASP A 625 -1.24 -20.14 5.37
CA ASP A 625 -0.06 -20.53 6.17
C ASP A 625 -0.39 -21.59 7.24
N VAL A 626 -1.65 -22.02 7.37
CA VAL A 626 -2.06 -23.10 8.30
C VAL A 626 -1.20 -24.37 8.19
N PRO A 627 -0.80 -24.87 6.99
CA PRO A 627 0.07 -26.04 6.90
C PRO A 627 1.38 -25.92 7.67
N ASP A 628 2.01 -24.73 7.65
CA ASP A 628 3.28 -24.51 8.34
C ASP A 628 3.08 -24.39 9.85
N VAL A 629 1.96 -23.81 10.30
CA VAL A 629 1.58 -23.83 11.72
C VAL A 629 1.41 -25.26 12.24
N LEU A 630 0.73 -26.12 11.47
CA LEU A 630 0.52 -27.53 11.83
C LEU A 630 1.84 -28.32 11.89
N ARG A 631 2.78 -28.05 10.97
CA ARG A 631 4.13 -28.63 11.02
C ARG A 631 4.89 -28.19 12.26
N ASN A 632 4.80 -26.90 12.62
CA ASN A 632 5.45 -26.36 13.81
C ASN A 632 4.86 -26.92 15.11
N LEU A 633 3.56 -27.28 15.11
CA LEU A 633 2.90 -27.97 16.22
C LEU A 633 3.35 -29.44 16.38
N GLY A 634 3.90 -30.06 15.33
CA GLY A 634 4.45 -31.42 15.36
C GLY A 634 3.77 -32.43 14.42
N TYR A 635 2.74 -32.04 13.66
CA TYR A 635 2.11 -32.94 12.68
C TYR A 635 2.99 -33.14 11.44
N GLU A 636 2.94 -34.35 10.86
CA GLU A 636 3.44 -34.58 9.50
C GLU A 636 2.37 -34.13 8.49
N VAL A 637 2.61 -33.00 7.81
CA VAL A 637 1.67 -32.41 6.84
C VAL A 637 2.16 -32.60 5.41
N ASN A 638 1.43 -33.41 4.64
CA ASN A 638 1.75 -33.72 3.24
C ASN A 638 0.72 -33.07 2.32
N PHE A 639 1.19 -32.34 1.30
CA PHE A 639 0.31 -31.75 0.31
C PHE A 639 -0.22 -32.83 -0.64
N ILE A 640 -1.52 -32.79 -0.91
CA ILE A 640 -2.19 -33.65 -1.89
C ILE A 640 -2.31 -32.84 -3.19
N GLU A 641 -1.58 -33.25 -4.21
CA GLU A 641 -1.57 -32.57 -5.51
C GLU A 641 -2.83 -32.85 -6.35
N ASN A 642 -3.05 -32.03 -7.38
CA ASN A 642 -4.24 -32.01 -8.24
C ASN A 642 -4.52 -33.30 -9.05
N GLY A 643 -3.82 -34.41 -8.82
CA GLY A 643 -4.08 -35.73 -9.42
C GLY A 643 -4.38 -36.84 -8.40
N ASP A 644 -4.29 -36.56 -7.11
CA ASP A 644 -4.21 -37.59 -6.06
C ASP A 644 -5.48 -37.73 -5.20
N ILE A 645 -6.60 -37.16 -5.66
CA ILE A 645 -7.91 -37.19 -4.97
C ILE A 645 -8.67 -38.48 -5.29
N GLN A 646 -7.97 -39.62 -5.25
CA GLN A 646 -8.57 -40.95 -5.34
C GLN A 646 -8.63 -41.56 -3.95
N LYS A 647 -9.76 -42.20 -3.60
CA LYS A 647 -10.00 -42.76 -2.26
C LYS A 647 -8.81 -43.56 -1.70
N ASP A 648 -8.19 -44.42 -2.50
CA ASP A 648 -7.08 -45.27 -2.05
C ASP A 648 -5.84 -44.47 -1.64
N LYS A 649 -5.59 -43.32 -2.28
CA LYS A 649 -4.52 -42.40 -1.89
C LYS A 649 -4.90 -41.58 -0.65
N LEU A 650 -6.17 -41.16 -0.57
CA LEU A 650 -6.69 -40.41 0.59
C LEU A 650 -6.62 -41.23 1.88
N ASN A 651 -6.83 -42.56 1.80
CA ASN A 651 -6.72 -43.48 2.93
C ASN A 651 -5.31 -43.55 3.58
N ALA A 652 -4.29 -42.96 2.96
CA ALA A 652 -2.97 -42.80 3.58
C ALA A 652 -2.97 -41.79 4.75
N TYR A 653 -4.03 -40.99 4.89
CA TYR A 653 -4.19 -39.95 5.90
C TYR A 653 -5.40 -40.25 6.78
N LYS A 654 -5.28 -40.00 8.09
CA LYS A 654 -6.44 -40.07 9.00
C LYS A 654 -7.31 -38.83 8.89
N THR A 655 -6.66 -37.69 8.66
CA THR A 655 -7.30 -36.38 8.50
C THR A 655 -6.84 -35.72 7.21
N ILE A 656 -7.80 -35.17 6.47
CA ILE A 656 -7.55 -34.30 5.32
C ILE A 656 -8.12 -32.92 5.62
N VAL A 657 -7.31 -31.88 5.38
CA VAL A 657 -7.72 -30.48 5.46
C VAL A 657 -7.77 -29.90 4.04
N ILE A 658 -8.90 -29.29 3.71
CA ILE A 658 -9.09 -28.51 2.49
C ILE A 658 -8.95 -27.03 2.85
N GLY A 659 -7.96 -26.37 2.27
CA GLY A 659 -7.62 -24.96 2.51
C GLY A 659 -8.70 -23.98 2.03
N ILE A 660 -8.54 -22.72 2.43
CA ILE A 660 -9.51 -21.66 2.15
C ILE A 660 -9.76 -21.49 0.65
N ARG A 661 -11.03 -21.33 0.25
CA ARG A 661 -11.45 -21.09 -1.15
C ARG A 661 -11.03 -22.19 -2.14
N ALA A 662 -10.63 -23.38 -1.69
CA ALA A 662 -10.19 -24.44 -2.60
C ALA A 662 -11.30 -24.86 -3.59
N PHE A 663 -12.57 -24.85 -3.20
CA PHE A 663 -13.70 -25.12 -4.11
C PHE A 663 -14.04 -23.93 -5.03
N ASN A 664 -13.45 -22.74 -4.80
CA ASN A 664 -13.55 -21.62 -5.73
C ASN A 664 -12.49 -21.68 -6.83
N THR A 665 -11.34 -22.32 -6.58
CA THR A 665 -10.17 -22.23 -7.47
C THR A 665 -9.70 -23.58 -8.04
N ASN A 666 -10.03 -24.70 -7.40
CA ASN A 666 -9.54 -26.03 -7.77
C ASN A 666 -10.63 -26.85 -8.47
N GLN A 667 -10.60 -26.88 -9.81
CA GLN A 667 -11.57 -27.64 -10.60
C GLN A 667 -11.46 -29.15 -10.39
N ASN A 668 -10.25 -29.68 -10.16
CA ASN A 668 -10.08 -31.11 -9.94
C ASN A 668 -10.69 -31.54 -8.59
N LEU A 669 -10.50 -30.74 -7.55
CA LEU A 669 -11.17 -30.94 -6.26
C LEU A 669 -12.69 -30.94 -6.42
N ALA A 670 -13.24 -29.95 -7.13
CA ALA A 670 -14.67 -29.84 -7.38
C ALA A 670 -15.25 -31.04 -8.15
N ASN A 671 -14.47 -31.64 -9.04
CA ASN A 671 -14.89 -32.80 -9.83
C ASN A 671 -14.85 -34.14 -9.07
N ASN A 672 -14.19 -34.20 -7.90
CA ASN A 672 -13.93 -35.46 -7.16
C ASN A 672 -14.50 -35.43 -5.72
N VAL A 673 -15.60 -34.68 -5.50
CA VAL A 673 -16.27 -34.60 -4.19
C VAL A 673 -16.78 -35.98 -3.74
N ASP A 674 -17.24 -36.80 -4.67
CA ASP A 674 -17.67 -38.18 -4.44
C ASP A 674 -16.56 -39.03 -3.79
N GLN A 675 -15.31 -38.87 -4.25
CA GLN A 675 -14.14 -39.56 -3.68
C GLN A 675 -13.87 -39.11 -2.23
N LEU A 676 -14.01 -37.81 -1.95
CA LEU A 676 -13.89 -37.27 -0.59
C LEU A 676 -14.96 -37.85 0.33
N MET A 677 -16.21 -37.91 -0.13
CA MET A 677 -17.31 -38.46 0.67
C MET A 677 -17.13 -39.96 0.92
N GLU A 678 -16.61 -40.71 -0.06
CA GLU A 678 -16.27 -42.13 0.12
C GLU A 678 -15.10 -42.35 1.09
N TYR A 679 -14.11 -41.45 1.12
CA TYR A 679 -13.05 -41.42 2.14
C TYR A 679 -13.63 -41.20 3.54
N VAL A 680 -14.48 -40.18 3.72
CA VAL A 680 -15.13 -39.89 5.01
C VAL A 680 -15.98 -41.08 5.46
N LYS A 681 -16.83 -41.61 4.57
CA LYS A 681 -17.68 -42.77 4.86
C LYS A 681 -16.88 -44.00 5.29
N GLY A 682 -15.66 -44.15 4.76
CA GLY A 682 -14.72 -45.22 5.08
C GLY A 682 -14.06 -45.12 6.46
N GLY A 683 -14.16 -43.97 7.14
CA GLY A 683 -13.52 -43.73 8.44
C GLY A 683 -12.64 -42.49 8.49
N GLY A 684 -12.43 -41.80 7.36
CA GLY A 684 -11.60 -40.60 7.30
C GLY A 684 -12.23 -39.39 7.97
N ASN A 685 -11.39 -38.48 8.48
CA ASN A 685 -11.80 -37.15 8.93
C ASN A 685 -11.52 -36.12 7.83
N LEU A 686 -12.51 -35.32 7.46
CA LEU A 686 -12.38 -34.26 6.46
C LEU A 686 -12.78 -32.91 7.05
N ILE A 687 -11.87 -31.94 6.98
CA ILE A 687 -12.08 -30.56 7.42
C ILE A 687 -12.04 -29.65 6.19
N VAL A 688 -13.14 -28.95 5.92
CA VAL A 688 -13.25 -28.00 4.83
C VAL A 688 -13.28 -26.59 5.40
N GLN A 689 -12.28 -25.78 5.08
CA GLN A 689 -12.27 -24.35 5.43
C GLN A 689 -13.20 -23.54 4.51
N TYR A 690 -13.40 -22.26 4.84
CA TYR A 690 -14.40 -21.42 4.19
C TYR A 690 -14.19 -21.32 2.67
N ASN A 691 -15.28 -21.15 1.94
CA ASN A 691 -15.29 -20.82 0.51
C ASN A 691 -16.21 -19.60 0.28
N THR A 692 -16.03 -18.88 -0.82
CA THR A 692 -16.94 -17.77 -1.18
C THR A 692 -18.13 -18.29 -1.98
N SER A 693 -19.26 -17.57 -1.93
CA SER A 693 -20.48 -17.98 -2.63
C SER A 693 -20.44 -17.78 -4.16
N SER A 694 -19.47 -17.03 -4.69
CA SER A 694 -19.30 -16.84 -6.14
C SER A 694 -17.89 -16.34 -6.51
N PRO A 695 -17.28 -16.85 -7.61
CA PRO A 695 -17.68 -18.06 -8.33
C PRO A 695 -17.32 -19.31 -7.51
N LEU A 696 -18.25 -20.26 -7.41
CA LEU A 696 -18.05 -21.55 -6.75
C LEU A 696 -18.13 -22.66 -7.81
N LEU A 697 -17.14 -23.54 -7.87
CA LEU A 697 -17.00 -24.54 -8.94
C LEU A 697 -17.94 -25.74 -8.77
N THR A 698 -18.39 -26.01 -7.55
CA THR A 698 -19.40 -27.03 -7.23
C THR A 698 -20.24 -26.59 -6.03
N ARG A 699 -21.52 -26.99 -6.00
CA ARG A 699 -22.40 -26.76 -4.84
C ARG A 699 -22.46 -27.97 -3.90
N ASP A 700 -21.92 -29.10 -4.35
CA ASP A 700 -21.80 -30.32 -3.54
C ASP A 700 -20.52 -30.20 -2.72
N LEU A 701 -20.62 -29.67 -1.51
CA LEU A 701 -19.46 -29.38 -0.66
C LEU A 701 -19.26 -30.41 0.46
N GLY A 702 -20.28 -31.20 0.78
CA GLY A 702 -20.27 -32.15 1.89
C GLY A 702 -21.33 -33.23 1.76
N PRO A 703 -21.47 -34.12 2.78
CA PRO A 703 -22.30 -35.31 2.71
C PRO A 703 -23.81 -35.04 2.73
N TYR A 704 -24.22 -33.88 3.24
CA TYR A 704 -25.60 -33.40 3.30
C TYR A 704 -25.67 -31.92 2.86
N PRO A 705 -26.82 -31.45 2.34
CA PRO A 705 -26.92 -30.11 1.77
C PRO A 705 -26.74 -29.00 2.82
N PHE A 706 -26.08 -27.92 2.40
CA PHE A 706 -26.03 -26.62 3.07
C PHE A 706 -25.73 -25.54 2.02
N SER A 707 -25.95 -24.27 2.36
CA SER A 707 -25.64 -23.11 1.50
C SER A 707 -24.56 -22.24 2.12
N ILE A 708 -23.67 -21.68 1.32
CA ILE A 708 -22.74 -20.62 1.75
C ILE A 708 -23.47 -19.28 1.67
N SER A 709 -23.60 -18.58 2.80
CA SER A 709 -24.16 -17.22 2.85
C SER A 709 -23.05 -16.16 2.76
N ARG A 710 -23.42 -14.89 2.92
CA ARG A 710 -22.46 -13.79 3.08
C ARG A 710 -22.27 -13.40 4.54
N ASP A 711 -22.94 -14.11 5.45
CA ASP A 711 -22.90 -13.83 6.88
C ASP A 711 -21.48 -14.05 7.41
N ARG A 712 -21.09 -13.23 8.36
CA ARG A 712 -19.75 -13.16 8.94
C ARG A 712 -19.84 -12.45 10.28
N VAL A 713 -18.84 -12.65 11.13
CA VAL A 713 -18.65 -11.91 12.38
C VAL A 713 -17.28 -11.24 12.30
N THR A 714 -17.29 -9.93 12.14
CA THR A 714 -16.11 -9.09 11.90
C THR A 714 -15.58 -8.46 13.17
N VAL A 715 -16.35 -8.43 14.26
CA VAL A 715 -15.87 -7.94 15.55
C VAL A 715 -15.09 -9.04 16.28
N GLU A 716 -13.82 -8.77 16.55
CA GLU A 716 -12.88 -9.68 17.23
C GLU A 716 -13.39 -10.09 18.61
N ASP A 717 -13.95 -9.16 19.38
CA ASP A 717 -14.44 -9.41 20.74
C ASP A 717 -15.91 -9.86 20.82
N SER A 718 -16.52 -10.20 19.68
CA SER A 718 -17.91 -10.69 19.68
C SER A 718 -18.05 -11.94 20.56
N PRO A 719 -19.00 -11.95 21.52
CA PRO A 719 -19.24 -13.11 22.37
C PRO A 719 -19.56 -14.36 21.56
N VAL A 720 -19.01 -15.50 22.00
CA VAL A 720 -19.30 -16.81 21.42
C VAL A 720 -20.08 -17.64 22.43
N GLU A 721 -21.32 -17.98 22.10
CA GLU A 721 -22.06 -19.02 22.81
C GLU A 721 -21.63 -20.37 22.24
N ALA A 722 -21.16 -21.28 23.10
CA ALA A 722 -20.58 -22.55 22.70
C ALA A 722 -21.18 -23.74 23.45
N ASP A 723 -21.48 -24.83 22.74
CA ASP A 723 -21.80 -26.12 23.36
C ASP A 723 -20.52 -26.83 23.82
N PHE A 724 -20.03 -26.49 25.01
CA PHE A 724 -18.78 -27.06 25.55
C PHE A 724 -18.81 -28.59 25.76
N ASN A 725 -19.98 -29.24 25.66
CA ASN A 725 -20.09 -30.70 25.70
C ASN A 725 -19.95 -31.34 24.31
N HIS A 726 -20.02 -30.55 23.24
CA HIS A 726 -19.86 -31.03 21.88
C HIS A 726 -18.51 -31.75 21.69
N PRO A 727 -18.42 -32.85 20.92
CA PRO A 727 -17.18 -33.63 20.75
C PRO A 727 -15.96 -32.79 20.32
N VAL A 728 -16.17 -31.81 19.45
CA VAL A 728 -15.15 -30.86 18.97
C VAL A 728 -14.61 -29.96 20.08
N LEU A 729 -15.40 -29.68 21.13
CA LEU A 729 -15.00 -28.78 22.22
C LEU A 729 -14.61 -29.51 23.51
N SER A 730 -14.95 -30.80 23.62
CA SER A 730 -14.71 -31.59 24.84
C SER A 730 -13.55 -32.57 24.71
N TYR A 731 -13.05 -32.85 23.49
CA TYR A 731 -12.04 -33.89 23.26
C TYR A 731 -11.14 -33.60 22.05
N PRO A 732 -9.84 -33.97 22.12
CA PRO A 732 -9.11 -34.47 23.31
C PRO A 732 -8.78 -33.36 24.31
N ASN A 733 -8.89 -32.10 23.88
CA ASN A 733 -8.65 -30.93 24.71
C ASN A 733 -9.98 -30.28 25.08
N ARG A 734 -10.15 -29.93 26.36
CA ARG A 734 -11.36 -29.25 26.83
C ARG A 734 -11.26 -27.76 26.51
N ILE A 735 -12.25 -27.24 25.80
CA ILE A 735 -12.41 -25.82 25.46
C ILE A 735 -13.25 -25.12 26.54
N SER A 736 -12.94 -23.86 26.79
CA SER A 736 -13.63 -22.96 27.72
C SER A 736 -13.89 -21.61 27.06
N SER A 737 -14.61 -20.71 27.73
CA SER A 737 -14.86 -19.37 27.21
C SER A 737 -13.58 -18.56 26.98
N GLN A 738 -12.53 -18.80 27.78
CA GLN A 738 -11.23 -18.11 27.66
C GLN A 738 -10.48 -18.46 26.37
N ASP A 739 -10.77 -19.61 25.75
CA ASP A 739 -10.16 -20.00 24.48
C ASP A 739 -10.66 -19.13 23.29
N PHE A 740 -11.62 -18.24 23.54
CA PHE A 740 -12.05 -17.22 22.58
C PHE A 740 -11.36 -15.87 22.79
N ASP A 741 -10.52 -15.70 23.82
CA ASP A 741 -9.82 -14.44 24.07
C ASP A 741 -8.60 -14.25 23.13
N GLY A 742 -8.27 -13.00 22.81
CA GLY A 742 -7.07 -12.66 22.02
C GLY A 742 -7.09 -13.09 20.56
N TRP A 743 -8.28 -13.35 20.01
CA TRP A 743 -8.47 -13.56 18.58
C TRP A 743 -8.28 -12.26 17.82
N VAL A 744 -7.82 -12.35 16.57
CA VAL A 744 -7.43 -11.19 15.76
C VAL A 744 -8.33 -11.02 14.52
N GLN A 745 -8.55 -9.79 14.11
CA GLN A 745 -9.33 -9.35 12.95
C GLN A 745 -10.81 -9.76 12.88
N GLU A 746 -11.14 -10.98 12.42
CA GLU A 746 -12.54 -11.42 12.28
C GLU A 746 -12.71 -12.85 12.81
N ARG A 747 -13.82 -13.15 13.49
CA ARG A 747 -14.11 -14.50 14.00
C ARG A 747 -14.32 -15.49 12.87
N GLY A 748 -14.98 -15.06 11.81
CA GLY A 748 -15.22 -15.90 10.65
C GLY A 748 -16.08 -15.24 9.59
N LEU A 749 -16.06 -15.83 8.40
CA LEU A 749 -16.69 -15.30 7.21
C LEU A 749 -17.33 -16.40 6.34
N TYR A 750 -18.30 -15.98 5.53
CA TYR A 750 -19.05 -16.85 4.63
C TYR A 750 -19.66 -18.04 5.37
N PHE A 751 -20.35 -17.75 6.48
CA PHE A 751 -21.03 -18.77 7.28
C PHE A 751 -22.04 -19.54 6.45
N THR A 752 -22.32 -20.75 6.91
CA THR A 752 -23.32 -21.60 6.27
C THR A 752 -24.73 -21.18 6.67
N SER A 753 -25.70 -21.56 5.85
CA SER A 753 -27.13 -21.38 6.07
C SER A 753 -27.89 -22.56 5.45
N ASN A 754 -29.15 -22.78 5.84
CA ASN A 754 -30.02 -23.81 5.26
C ASN A 754 -29.39 -25.22 5.25
N TRP A 755 -28.69 -25.60 6.32
CA TRP A 755 -28.05 -26.90 6.43
C TRP A 755 -29.02 -28.00 6.88
N ASP A 756 -28.73 -29.24 6.48
CA ASP A 756 -29.47 -30.44 6.90
C ASP A 756 -29.39 -30.68 8.42
N SER A 757 -30.45 -31.23 9.02
CA SER A 757 -30.55 -31.47 10.47
C SER A 757 -29.57 -32.51 11.00
N LYS A 758 -28.87 -33.25 10.13
CA LYS A 758 -27.78 -34.16 10.49
C LYS A 758 -26.47 -33.45 10.85
N TYR A 759 -26.35 -32.15 10.57
CA TYR A 759 -25.23 -31.35 11.06
C TYR A 759 -25.52 -30.83 12.47
N THR A 760 -24.51 -30.87 13.32
CA THR A 760 -24.46 -30.15 14.59
C THR A 760 -23.62 -28.89 14.44
N THR A 761 -23.96 -27.85 15.21
CA THR A 761 -23.33 -26.53 15.16
C THR A 761 -22.91 -26.11 16.57
N PRO A 762 -21.63 -26.21 16.94
CA PRO A 762 -21.22 -26.00 18.32
C PRO A 762 -21.10 -24.54 18.75
N PHE A 763 -21.26 -23.59 17.82
CA PHE A 763 -21.09 -22.16 18.08
C PHE A 763 -22.29 -21.36 17.62
N ILE A 764 -22.64 -20.34 18.39
CA ILE A 764 -23.55 -19.25 18.02
C ILE A 764 -22.79 -17.94 18.24
N MET A 765 -22.82 -17.06 17.24
CA MET A 765 -22.12 -15.76 17.27
C MET A 765 -22.84 -14.73 16.39
N GLN A 766 -22.69 -13.45 16.75
CA GLN A 766 -23.11 -12.29 15.94
C GLN A 766 -22.17 -11.11 16.13
N ASP A 767 -22.22 -10.18 15.18
CA ASP A 767 -21.78 -8.81 15.43
C ASP A 767 -22.84 -8.04 16.23
N PRO A 768 -22.47 -6.98 16.96
CA PRO A 768 -23.41 -6.16 17.71
C PRO A 768 -24.59 -5.67 16.86
N GLY A 769 -25.83 -5.93 17.31
CA GLY A 769 -27.04 -5.51 16.61
C GLY A 769 -27.47 -6.39 15.43
N GLU A 770 -26.72 -7.43 15.10
CA GLU A 770 -27.06 -8.39 14.04
C GLU A 770 -27.77 -9.65 14.56
N LYS A 771 -28.31 -10.42 13.62
CA LYS A 771 -28.94 -11.71 13.92
C LYS A 771 -27.87 -12.75 14.23
N GLU A 772 -28.10 -13.52 15.28
CA GLU A 772 -27.27 -14.67 15.67
C GLU A 772 -27.16 -15.69 14.54
N SER A 773 -25.94 -16.21 14.34
CA SER A 773 -25.65 -17.26 13.38
C SER A 773 -25.00 -18.45 14.05
N ALA A 774 -25.56 -19.63 13.78
CA ALA A 774 -24.96 -20.92 14.15
C ALA A 774 -24.14 -21.54 12.99
N GLY A 775 -24.00 -20.84 11.86
CA GLY A 775 -23.45 -21.38 10.62
C GLY A 775 -21.92 -21.37 10.52
N SER A 776 -21.20 -20.97 11.57
CA SER A 776 -19.75 -20.79 11.56
C SER A 776 -18.98 -22.12 11.52
N LEU A 777 -19.56 -23.20 12.05
CA LEU A 777 -19.00 -24.54 11.99
C LEU A 777 -20.12 -25.58 11.92
N LEU A 778 -20.12 -26.38 10.85
CA LEU A 778 -20.96 -27.57 10.72
C LEU A 778 -20.11 -28.80 10.99
N PHE A 779 -20.63 -29.71 11.81
CA PHE A 779 -20.00 -31.00 12.11
C PHE A 779 -21.00 -32.13 11.92
N THR A 780 -20.57 -33.27 11.39
CA THR A 780 -21.40 -34.48 11.34
C THR A 780 -20.55 -35.75 11.29
N GLN A 781 -21.13 -36.86 11.76
CA GLN A 781 -20.63 -38.19 11.49
C GLN A 781 -21.24 -38.71 10.18
N TYR A 782 -20.40 -39.19 9.29
CA TYR A 782 -20.83 -39.75 8.01
C TYR A 782 -20.15 -41.10 7.76
N GLY A 783 -20.96 -42.17 7.71
CA GLY A 783 -20.44 -43.53 7.72
C GLY A 783 -19.65 -43.80 9.00
N LYS A 784 -18.37 -44.15 8.85
CA LYS A 784 -17.45 -44.40 9.97
C LYS A 784 -16.58 -43.19 10.33
N GLY A 785 -16.62 -42.11 9.55
CA GLY A 785 -15.76 -40.95 9.70
C GLY A 785 -16.51 -39.68 10.05
N THR A 786 -15.80 -38.56 10.00
CA THR A 786 -16.30 -37.24 10.39
C THR A 786 -16.08 -36.22 9.28
N TYR A 787 -17.03 -35.30 9.17
CA TYR A 787 -16.97 -34.19 8.24
C TYR A 787 -17.19 -32.88 8.99
N THR A 788 -16.33 -31.89 8.71
CA THR A 788 -16.46 -30.52 9.19
C THR A 788 -16.44 -29.55 8.01
N TYR A 789 -17.38 -28.61 8.00
CA TYR A 789 -17.25 -27.37 7.21
C TYR A 789 -17.12 -26.21 8.19
N SER A 790 -16.12 -25.35 8.02
CA SER A 790 -15.87 -24.23 8.92
C SER A 790 -15.68 -22.91 8.18
N GLY A 791 -16.53 -21.94 8.51
CA GLY A 791 -16.41 -20.54 8.13
C GLY A 791 -15.53 -19.72 9.08
N ILE A 792 -14.92 -20.33 10.10
CA ILE A 792 -14.04 -19.64 11.05
C ILE A 792 -12.74 -19.24 10.36
N SER A 793 -12.19 -18.08 10.72
CA SER A 793 -10.98 -17.51 10.11
C SER A 793 -9.68 -18.15 10.57
N TRP A 794 -9.55 -19.48 10.48
CA TRP A 794 -8.36 -20.21 10.93
C TRP A 794 -7.06 -19.70 10.31
N PHE A 795 -7.10 -19.35 9.02
CA PHE A 795 -6.00 -18.74 8.26
C PHE A 795 -5.49 -17.40 8.84
N ARG A 796 -6.23 -16.76 9.74
CA ARG A 796 -5.78 -15.58 10.52
C ARG A 796 -5.36 -15.98 11.92
N GLN A 797 -6.19 -16.77 12.62
CA GLN A 797 -5.98 -17.08 14.03
C GLN A 797 -4.77 -17.99 14.29
N LEU A 798 -4.55 -19.01 13.44
CA LEU A 798 -3.46 -19.96 13.61
C LEU A 798 -2.10 -19.30 13.34
N PRO A 799 -1.90 -18.56 12.22
CA PRO A 799 -0.66 -17.82 11.98
C PRO A 799 -0.37 -16.72 13.00
N ALA A 800 -1.41 -16.12 13.59
CA ALA A 800 -1.26 -15.19 14.72
C ALA A 800 -0.92 -15.88 16.05
N GLY A 801 -0.89 -17.22 16.09
CA GLY A 801 -0.52 -17.98 17.26
C GLY A 801 -1.53 -17.89 18.40
N VAL A 802 -2.83 -17.78 18.11
CA VAL A 802 -3.89 -17.67 19.12
C VAL A 802 -4.09 -19.04 19.79
N PRO A 803 -3.75 -19.22 21.09
CA PRO A 803 -3.73 -20.54 21.72
C PRO A 803 -5.08 -21.26 21.68
N GLY A 804 -6.18 -20.56 21.98
CA GLY A 804 -7.51 -21.16 21.98
C GLY A 804 -7.98 -21.60 20.58
N ALA A 805 -7.70 -20.81 19.54
CA ALA A 805 -8.00 -21.18 18.16
C ALA A 805 -7.20 -22.42 17.71
N ILE A 806 -5.90 -22.48 18.06
CA ILE A 806 -5.06 -23.65 17.81
C ILE A 806 -5.63 -24.89 18.51
N LYS A 807 -6.02 -24.77 19.78
CA LYS A 807 -6.60 -25.88 20.56
C LYS A 807 -7.89 -26.42 19.92
N ILE A 808 -8.79 -25.55 19.46
CA ILE A 808 -10.02 -25.96 18.77
C ILE A 808 -9.69 -26.64 17.44
N PHE A 809 -8.75 -26.11 16.65
CA PHE A 809 -8.39 -26.69 15.37
C PHE A 809 -7.71 -28.07 15.53
N VAL A 810 -6.88 -28.24 16.56
CA VAL A 810 -6.32 -29.55 16.93
C VAL A 810 -7.44 -30.53 17.28
N ASN A 811 -8.44 -30.11 18.06
CA ASN A 811 -9.59 -31.00 18.34
C ASN A 811 -10.33 -31.43 17.07
N LEU A 812 -10.41 -30.57 16.04
CA LEU A 812 -10.98 -30.95 14.74
C LEU A 812 -10.16 -32.04 14.06
N ILE A 813 -8.83 -31.91 14.05
CA ILE A 813 -7.91 -32.91 13.48
C ILE A 813 -8.03 -34.24 14.22
N GLU A 814 -8.12 -34.20 15.55
CA GLU A 814 -8.17 -35.38 16.40
C GLU A 814 -9.52 -36.12 16.39
N GLN A 815 -10.54 -35.61 15.69
CA GLN A 815 -11.77 -36.38 15.45
C GLN A 815 -11.53 -37.65 14.61
N GLY A 816 -10.43 -37.70 13.84
CA GLY A 816 -10.05 -38.86 13.04
C GLY A 816 -9.45 -40.03 13.83
N ASP A 817 -9.12 -39.85 15.10
CA ASP A 817 -8.34 -40.83 15.88
C ASP A 817 -9.17 -41.94 16.55
N GLY A 818 -10.41 -42.13 16.09
CA GLY A 818 -11.28 -43.25 16.45
C GLY A 818 -12.00 -43.04 17.78
N ARG A 819 -13.33 -42.86 17.68
CA ARG A 819 -14.27 -43.26 18.73
C ARG A 819 -14.99 -44.53 18.30
#